data_AF-A0A420D6S0-F1
#
_entry.id   AF-A0A420D6S0-F1
#
_cell.length_a   1.000
_cell.length_b   1.000
_cell.length_c   1.000
_cell.angle_alpha   90.00
_cell.angle_beta   90.00
_cell.angle_gamma   90.00
#
_symmetry.space_group_name_H-M   'P 1'
#
loop_
_entity.id
_entity.type
_entity.pdbx_description
1 polymer ?
#
loop_
_entity_poly.entity_id
_entity_poly.type
_entity_poly.pdbx_seq_one_letter_code
_entity_poly.pdbx_strand_id
1 'polypeptide(L)'
;MRIDNIAARPFSNWRIKPAAGEPSYGYFARLVENEGHGSTRIYANEIGLNGTSLNPSQILEALLHLGLDERSKSNLARVTPIQDENGYRLGSDRLRLRQISYVSRRFCPACLAEEAAHRIWWDVLSFEVCPHHLTQLRDKSDGGDKLQWSKAGVTLSASGEDLTRTKADAAQREAGFEAFIIHRLRDDQGPEPELAQGAMLADFIDCVLFLAKVFQRAGESADASKHRAYRALSAGKHHLLLSLQTWLTDTYTLEQRKRGFTYAFGHLGDTAPSERSAALWACIAVMRNALASVGRVSRILRQEVFDQRREITLAEACAELGLKEYGVKNLIKHFDLGLDRYNYYFDASLMKRMKDTLDELLPLSQTPDLTGLKPHEFSRLQKAGYIRPIMGVSQSAPVGRRYVASEVNALVARTTAGITELAAREHVHLRLHARRLNCEPADIVIAVLEGRLTPTSIDPVRTGFASLCFAIQDAPTGYAVSLQRRVDDMTFSEVAAFTGLAIQTVAILVTLGVLVAIPISTTVTLVRRSSVENFHAEYASAQVYRRFLGCSPSNVRVALKEHGIPVFFDPAKGAKYGTIVRRTDARAALGLQTCPDAGSATEMPIWADFKTAIRSARFSMNVQSAFINGEARIASPTNKISLKAFEADCGFRLVLRLSPAQSRRRYNQVIQHVEAIKQEMPWLLWQDGSYGEVTISCDINEVHHIERGRLFLARLHELCVKSDG
;
A
#
# COMPACT_ATOMS: atom_id res chain seq x y z
N MET A 1 23.09 3.91 -79.70
CA MET A 1 23.67 2.77 -80.43
C MET A 1 24.30 1.86 -79.39
N ARG A 2 23.59 0.82 -78.93
CA ARG A 2 24.15 -0.20 -78.02
C ARG A 2 24.97 -1.13 -78.91
N ILE A 3 26.30 -1.06 -78.80
CA ILE A 3 27.16 -2.04 -79.44
C ILE A 3 27.04 -3.30 -78.60
N ASP A 4 26.41 -4.34 -79.14
CA ASP A 4 26.39 -5.69 -78.55
C ASP A 4 27.79 -6.29 -78.66
N ASN A 5 28.73 -5.78 -77.85
CA ASN A 5 30.10 -6.29 -77.75
C ASN A 5 30.25 -7.18 -76.51
N ILE A 6 29.31 -8.11 -76.32
CA ILE A 6 29.31 -9.09 -75.21
C ILE A 6 30.52 -10.06 -75.29
N ALA A 7 31.28 -10.04 -76.39
CA ALA A 7 32.53 -10.80 -76.55
C ALA A 7 33.81 -10.03 -76.17
N ALA A 8 33.74 -8.73 -75.87
CA ALA A 8 34.92 -7.95 -75.49
C ALA A 8 35.29 -8.25 -74.03
N ARG A 9 36.46 -8.87 -73.80
CA ARG A 9 37.01 -9.01 -72.45
C ARG A 9 37.20 -7.60 -71.88
N PRO A 10 36.51 -7.22 -70.78
CA PRO A 10 36.53 -5.86 -70.27
C PRO A 10 37.86 -5.46 -69.64
N PHE A 11 38.83 -6.38 -69.56
CA PHE A 11 40.18 -6.19 -69.05
C PHE A 11 41.16 -6.97 -69.92
N SER A 12 42.35 -6.40 -70.14
CA SER A 12 43.46 -7.04 -70.86
C SER A 12 44.29 -7.90 -69.92
N ASN A 13 44.29 -7.61 -68.61
CA ASN A 13 45.08 -8.27 -67.59
C ASN A 13 44.34 -8.35 -66.24
N TRP A 14 44.09 -9.58 -65.76
CA TRP A 14 43.49 -9.86 -64.44
C TRP A 14 44.38 -10.76 -63.57
N ARG A 15 45.70 -10.52 -63.60
CA ARG A 15 46.67 -11.26 -62.77
C ARG A 15 46.46 -11.09 -61.28
N ILE A 16 45.93 -9.94 -60.84
CA ILE A 16 45.57 -9.73 -59.44
C ILE A 16 44.33 -10.57 -59.11
N LYS A 17 44.33 -11.25 -57.96
CA LYS A 17 43.19 -12.05 -57.52
C LYS A 17 42.31 -11.25 -56.55
N PRO A 18 40.98 -11.52 -56.52
CA PRO A 18 40.12 -10.96 -55.49
C PRO A 18 40.62 -11.34 -54.09
N ALA A 19 40.73 -10.36 -53.21
CA ALA A 19 41.10 -10.57 -51.82
C ALA A 19 39.95 -11.21 -51.03
N ALA A 20 40.26 -11.75 -49.85
CA ALA A 20 39.25 -12.31 -48.97
C ALA A 20 38.28 -11.20 -48.49
N GLY A 21 36.98 -11.38 -48.70
CA GLY A 21 35.98 -10.37 -48.33
C GLY A 21 35.88 -9.19 -49.29
N GLU A 22 36.57 -9.21 -50.43
CA GLU A 22 36.55 -8.11 -51.41
C GLU A 22 35.33 -8.19 -52.35
N PRO A 23 34.44 -7.17 -52.36
CA PRO A 23 33.27 -7.15 -53.24
C PRO A 23 33.64 -6.78 -54.68
N SER A 24 32.71 -7.01 -55.62
CA SER A 24 32.89 -6.78 -57.06
C SER A 24 33.46 -5.40 -57.40
N TYR A 25 32.90 -4.32 -56.82
CA TYR A 25 33.35 -2.95 -57.08
C TYR A 25 34.73 -2.62 -56.49
N GLY A 26 35.12 -3.26 -55.38
CA GLY A 26 36.46 -3.12 -54.81
C GLY A 26 37.51 -3.77 -55.70
N TYR A 27 37.25 -5.00 -56.12
CA TYR A 27 38.11 -5.73 -57.06
C TYR A 27 38.17 -5.03 -58.43
N PHE A 28 37.04 -4.55 -58.94
CA PHE A 28 36.96 -3.77 -60.17
C PHE A 28 37.85 -2.51 -60.11
N ALA A 29 37.77 -1.73 -59.03
CA ALA A 29 38.59 -0.53 -58.88
C ALA A 29 40.10 -0.85 -58.91
N ARG A 30 40.54 -1.97 -58.32
CA ARG A 30 41.94 -2.42 -58.39
C ARG A 30 42.34 -2.92 -59.77
N LEU A 31 41.44 -3.59 -60.49
CA LEU A 31 41.71 -3.99 -61.87
C LEU A 31 41.89 -2.77 -62.78
N VAL A 32 41.04 -1.74 -62.63
CA VAL A 32 41.17 -0.47 -63.35
C VAL A 32 42.54 0.20 -63.09
N GLU A 33 42.98 0.21 -61.82
CA GLU A 33 44.31 0.71 -61.46
C GLU A 33 45.44 -0.14 -62.07
N ASN A 34 45.29 -1.47 -62.07
CA ASN A 34 46.26 -2.39 -62.64
C ASN A 34 46.37 -2.29 -64.19
N GLU A 35 45.31 -1.86 -64.88
CA GLU A 35 45.34 -1.50 -66.30
C GLU A 35 45.97 -0.10 -66.55
N GLY A 36 46.25 0.67 -65.50
CA GLY A 36 46.87 1.99 -65.59
C GLY A 36 45.89 3.15 -65.78
N HIS A 37 44.58 2.93 -65.57
CA HIS A 37 43.59 4.01 -65.65
C HIS A 37 43.49 4.76 -64.31
N GLY A 38 43.30 6.09 -64.37
CA GLY A 38 43.18 6.92 -63.17
C GLY A 38 41.76 6.99 -62.58
N SER A 39 40.73 6.56 -63.31
CA SER A 39 39.33 6.71 -62.90
C SER A 39 38.49 5.47 -63.21
N THR A 40 38.01 4.83 -62.15
CA THR A 40 37.00 3.75 -62.19
C THR A 40 35.71 4.20 -62.87
N ARG A 41 35.30 5.46 -62.65
CA ARG A 41 34.09 6.02 -63.28
C ARG A 41 34.21 6.11 -64.80
N ILE A 42 35.32 6.64 -65.30
CA ILE A 42 35.54 6.78 -66.75
C ILE A 42 35.61 5.38 -67.38
N TYR A 43 36.43 4.50 -66.80
CA TYR A 43 36.58 3.13 -67.31
C TYR A 43 35.27 2.35 -67.34
N ALA A 44 34.47 2.43 -66.27
CA ALA A 44 33.15 1.81 -66.22
C ALA A 44 32.27 2.26 -67.39
N ASN A 45 32.23 3.57 -67.70
CA ASN A 45 31.46 4.07 -68.83
C ASN A 45 31.99 3.58 -70.19
N GLU A 46 33.32 3.47 -70.34
CA GLU A 46 33.97 2.98 -71.57
C GLU A 46 33.59 1.53 -71.89
N ILE A 47 33.43 0.69 -70.85
CA ILE A 47 32.99 -0.70 -70.99
C ILE A 47 31.46 -0.88 -70.90
N GLY A 48 30.69 0.21 -70.93
CA GLY A 48 29.22 0.18 -70.96
C GLY A 48 28.52 -0.01 -69.61
N LEU A 49 29.25 0.09 -68.49
CA LEU A 49 28.68 0.13 -67.14
C LEU A 49 28.36 1.57 -66.70
N ASN A 50 27.49 1.74 -65.70
CA ASN A 50 27.21 3.06 -65.14
C ASN A 50 28.32 3.49 -64.16
N GLY A 51 29.27 4.31 -64.62
CA GLY A 51 30.36 4.82 -63.78
C GLY A 51 29.95 5.88 -62.76
N THR A 52 28.76 6.49 -62.88
CA THR A 52 28.28 7.51 -61.92
C THR A 52 27.68 6.87 -60.68
N SER A 53 27.02 5.72 -60.85
CA SER A 53 26.45 4.92 -59.77
C SER A 53 26.78 3.46 -60.02
N LEU A 54 27.92 3.02 -59.47
CA LEU A 54 28.38 1.64 -59.59
C LEU A 54 27.32 0.70 -59.05
N ASN A 55 26.78 -0.16 -59.93
CA ASN A 55 25.85 -1.21 -59.56
C ASN A 55 26.65 -2.49 -59.27
N PRO A 56 26.69 -2.98 -58.01
CA PRO A 56 27.50 -4.14 -57.64
C PRO A 56 27.17 -5.41 -58.46
N SER A 57 25.90 -5.63 -58.80
CA SER A 57 25.44 -6.79 -59.57
C SER A 57 25.94 -6.74 -61.03
N GLN A 58 25.85 -5.58 -61.67
CA GLN A 58 26.34 -5.41 -63.06
C GLN A 58 27.85 -5.58 -63.14
N ILE A 59 28.58 -5.03 -62.15
CA ILE A 59 30.03 -5.20 -62.07
C ILE A 59 30.39 -6.65 -61.83
N LEU A 60 29.67 -7.36 -60.94
CA LEU A 60 29.89 -8.78 -60.71
C LEU A 60 29.70 -9.59 -62.00
N GLU A 61 28.60 -9.38 -62.72
CA GLU A 61 28.33 -10.06 -64.00
C GLU A 61 29.49 -9.88 -64.98
N ALA A 62 29.95 -8.63 -65.17
CA ALA A 62 31.09 -8.33 -66.02
C ALA A 62 32.39 -9.04 -65.58
N LEU A 63 32.65 -9.11 -64.27
CA LEU A 63 33.83 -9.78 -63.71
C LEU A 63 33.75 -11.30 -63.81
N LEU A 64 32.56 -11.90 -63.76
CA LEU A 64 32.38 -13.35 -63.87
C LEU A 64 32.66 -13.89 -65.29
N HIS A 65 32.62 -13.03 -66.31
CA HIS A 65 33.06 -13.35 -67.67
C HIS A 65 34.58 -13.39 -67.83
N LEU A 66 35.34 -12.93 -66.84
CA LEU A 66 36.80 -13.07 -66.83
C LEU A 66 37.20 -14.53 -66.57
N GLY A 67 38.38 -14.92 -67.04
CA GLY A 67 38.98 -16.24 -66.79
C GLY A 67 39.49 -16.42 -65.37
N LEU A 68 38.69 -16.07 -64.36
CA LEU A 68 38.99 -16.29 -62.94
C LEU A 68 38.76 -17.75 -62.57
N ASP A 69 39.51 -18.24 -61.58
CA ASP A 69 39.24 -19.56 -61.01
C ASP A 69 37.91 -19.58 -60.24
N GLU A 70 37.29 -20.75 -60.13
CA GLU A 70 35.96 -20.91 -59.53
C GLU A 70 35.90 -20.49 -58.06
N ARG A 71 37.01 -20.59 -57.32
CA ARG A 71 37.08 -20.09 -55.94
C ARG A 71 37.03 -18.57 -55.90
N SER A 72 37.75 -17.88 -56.79
CA SER A 72 37.70 -16.42 -56.94
C SER A 72 36.31 -15.93 -57.36
N LYS A 73 35.67 -16.58 -58.33
CA LYS A 73 34.28 -16.27 -58.75
C LYS A 73 33.30 -16.45 -57.60
N SER A 74 33.40 -17.60 -56.91
CA SER A 74 32.54 -17.92 -55.76
C SER A 74 32.72 -16.94 -54.61
N ASN A 75 33.97 -16.52 -54.32
CA ASN A 75 34.24 -15.49 -53.33
C ASN A 75 33.56 -14.16 -53.72
N LEU A 76 33.79 -13.66 -54.93
CA LEU A 76 33.18 -12.41 -55.43
C LEU A 76 31.65 -12.47 -55.37
N ALA A 77 31.04 -13.56 -55.84
CA ALA A 77 29.59 -13.70 -55.82
C ALA A 77 29.02 -13.71 -54.40
N ARG A 78 29.74 -14.32 -53.46
CA ARG A 78 29.34 -14.39 -52.06
C ARG A 78 29.40 -13.03 -51.36
N VAL A 79 30.46 -12.25 -51.58
CA VAL A 79 30.70 -11.01 -50.82
C VAL A 79 30.24 -9.75 -51.56
N THR A 80 29.65 -9.88 -52.74
CA THR A 80 29.06 -8.76 -53.46
C THR A 80 27.60 -8.58 -53.06
N PRO A 81 27.17 -7.38 -52.63
CA PRO A 81 25.78 -7.15 -52.24
C PRO A 81 24.88 -7.15 -53.47
N ILE A 82 23.97 -8.12 -53.55
CA ILE A 82 22.99 -8.22 -54.64
C ILE A 82 21.64 -7.74 -54.13
N GLN A 83 21.11 -6.69 -54.73
CA GLN A 83 19.81 -6.13 -54.33
C GLN A 83 18.67 -7.10 -54.69
N ASP A 84 17.79 -7.38 -53.72
CA ASP A 84 16.52 -8.09 -53.90
C ASP A 84 15.35 -7.26 -53.34
N GLU A 85 14.13 -7.80 -53.36
CA GLU A 85 12.93 -7.10 -52.87
C GLU A 85 13.01 -6.68 -51.40
N ASN A 86 13.86 -7.34 -50.60
CA ASN A 86 13.93 -7.21 -49.14
C ASN A 86 15.24 -6.59 -48.65
N GLY A 87 16.13 -6.15 -49.56
CA GLY A 87 17.39 -5.51 -49.20
C GLY A 87 18.55 -6.00 -50.08
N TYR A 88 19.67 -6.34 -49.45
CA TYR A 88 20.86 -6.86 -50.11
C TYR A 88 21.17 -8.25 -49.59
N ARG A 89 21.35 -9.20 -50.51
CA ARG A 89 21.84 -10.55 -50.24
C ARG A 89 23.37 -10.58 -50.30
N LEU A 90 23.98 -11.21 -49.31
CA LEU A 90 25.41 -11.46 -49.19
C LEU A 90 25.61 -12.94 -48.83
N GLY A 91 25.96 -13.76 -49.82
CA GLY A 91 26.06 -15.21 -49.63
C GLY A 91 24.72 -15.83 -49.21
N SER A 92 24.73 -16.54 -48.08
CA SER A 92 23.54 -17.12 -47.44
C SER A 92 22.77 -16.13 -46.57
N ASP A 93 23.31 -14.93 -46.35
CA ASP A 93 22.76 -13.93 -45.43
C ASP A 93 22.13 -12.74 -46.13
N ARG A 94 21.43 -11.92 -45.34
CA ARG A 94 20.76 -10.71 -45.80
C ARG A 94 21.03 -9.52 -44.90
N LEU A 95 21.11 -8.35 -45.53
CA LEU A 95 21.16 -7.04 -44.89
C LEU A 95 20.04 -6.15 -45.44
N ARG A 96 19.42 -5.36 -44.57
CA ARG A 96 18.41 -4.37 -44.98
C ARG A 96 19.09 -3.20 -45.71
N LEU A 97 18.34 -2.49 -46.56
CA LEU A 97 18.85 -1.29 -47.26
C LEU A 97 19.49 -0.27 -46.31
N ARG A 98 18.93 -0.10 -45.10
CA ARG A 98 19.42 0.83 -44.08
C ARG A 98 20.67 0.35 -43.32
N GLN A 99 21.13 -0.88 -43.53
CA GLN A 99 22.22 -1.51 -42.78
C GLN A 99 23.51 -1.58 -43.57
N ILE A 100 23.47 -1.30 -44.88
CA ILE A 100 24.63 -1.32 -45.76
C ILE A 100 24.68 -0.05 -46.60
N SER A 101 25.87 0.50 -46.77
CA SER A 101 26.13 1.60 -47.69
C SER A 101 27.48 1.39 -48.34
N TYR A 102 27.48 1.22 -49.66
CA TYR A 102 28.67 1.18 -50.50
C TYR A 102 28.81 2.45 -51.35
N VAL A 103 27.99 3.49 -51.10
CA VAL A 103 28.09 4.76 -51.85
C VAL A 103 29.33 5.55 -51.44
N SER A 104 29.64 5.55 -50.14
CA SER A 104 30.83 6.16 -49.56
C SER A 104 31.76 5.07 -49.04
N ARG A 105 33.02 5.10 -49.44
CA ARG A 105 34.01 4.11 -49.02
C ARG A 105 34.41 4.35 -47.56
N ARG A 106 34.31 3.31 -46.73
CA ARG A 106 34.93 3.26 -45.41
C ARG A 106 36.13 2.32 -45.45
N PHE A 107 37.12 2.57 -44.61
CA PHE A 107 38.33 1.75 -44.59
C PHE A 107 39.01 1.73 -43.22
N CYS A 108 39.79 0.67 -43.00
CA CYS A 108 40.77 0.59 -41.92
C CYS A 108 42.17 0.85 -42.53
N PRO A 109 42.91 1.88 -42.10
CA PRO A 109 44.24 2.17 -42.65
C PRO A 109 45.21 0.98 -42.58
N ALA A 110 45.22 0.27 -41.44
CA ALA A 110 46.11 -0.85 -41.22
C ALA A 110 45.77 -2.08 -42.08
N CYS A 111 44.48 -2.45 -42.18
CA CYS A 111 44.08 -3.52 -43.12
C CYS A 111 44.46 -3.19 -44.56
N LEU A 112 44.31 -1.92 -44.96
CA LEU A 112 44.61 -1.48 -46.31
C LEU A 112 46.12 -1.49 -46.59
N ALA A 113 46.95 -1.22 -45.57
CA ALA A 113 48.40 -1.34 -45.63
C ALA A 113 48.87 -2.81 -45.72
N GLU A 114 48.18 -3.72 -45.03
CA GLU A 114 48.46 -5.17 -45.09
C GLU A 114 48.07 -5.77 -46.45
N GLU A 115 46.88 -5.41 -46.94
CA GLU A 115 46.39 -5.84 -48.23
C GLU A 115 45.55 -4.73 -48.85
N ALA A 116 46.02 -4.20 -49.98
CA ALA A 116 45.44 -3.08 -50.70
C ALA A 116 44.10 -3.42 -51.38
N ALA A 117 43.09 -3.77 -50.58
CA ALA A 117 41.79 -4.26 -51.01
C ALA A 117 40.67 -3.80 -50.07
N HIS A 118 39.51 -3.47 -50.66
CA HIS A 118 38.31 -3.11 -49.90
C HIS A 118 37.66 -4.35 -49.29
N ARG A 119 36.92 -4.19 -48.19
CA ARG A 119 36.21 -5.28 -47.51
C ARG A 119 34.73 -5.00 -47.40
N ILE A 120 33.89 -6.00 -47.71
CA ILE A 120 32.43 -5.87 -47.67
C ILE A 120 31.89 -5.49 -46.28
N TRP A 121 32.53 -5.95 -45.20
CA TRP A 121 32.10 -5.60 -43.85
C TRP A 121 32.31 -4.12 -43.53
N TRP A 122 33.17 -3.41 -44.27
CA TRP A 122 33.28 -1.95 -44.18
C TRP A 122 32.10 -1.22 -44.79
N ASP A 123 31.19 -1.90 -45.50
CA ASP A 123 29.98 -1.30 -46.03
C ASP A 123 28.79 -1.50 -45.07
N VAL A 124 28.91 -2.39 -44.07
CA VAL A 124 27.89 -2.60 -43.03
C VAL A 124 27.90 -1.45 -42.05
N LEU A 125 26.86 -0.61 -42.02
CA LEU A 125 26.86 0.67 -41.31
C LEU A 125 27.12 0.54 -39.80
N SER A 126 26.71 -0.57 -39.18
CA SER A 126 26.96 -0.86 -37.76
C SER A 126 28.37 -1.35 -37.43
N PHE A 127 29.17 -1.69 -38.46
CA PHE A 127 30.58 -2.03 -38.34
C PHE A 127 31.41 -0.74 -38.28
N GLU A 128 31.95 -0.42 -37.11
CA GLU A 128 32.62 0.86 -36.87
C GLU A 128 34.08 0.70 -36.44
N VAL A 129 34.45 -0.45 -35.88
CA VAL A 129 35.82 -0.73 -35.42
C VAL A 129 36.35 -1.98 -36.11
N CYS A 130 37.56 -1.89 -36.66
CA CYS A 130 38.25 -3.06 -37.18
C CYS A 130 38.65 -3.99 -36.04
N PRO A 131 38.20 -5.27 -36.00
CA PRO A 131 38.56 -6.19 -34.92
C PRO A 131 39.98 -6.72 -35.00
N HIS A 132 40.65 -6.59 -36.16
CA HIS A 132 42.03 -7.02 -36.33
C HIS A 132 43.02 -5.99 -35.80
N HIS A 133 42.74 -4.70 -35.99
CA HIS A 133 43.66 -3.60 -35.62
C HIS A 133 43.17 -2.78 -34.44
N LEU A 134 41.91 -2.97 -34.02
CA LEU A 134 41.25 -2.18 -32.99
C LEU A 134 41.30 -0.68 -33.31
N THR A 135 40.93 -0.33 -34.55
CA THR A 135 40.93 1.06 -35.04
C THR A 135 39.56 1.43 -35.58
N GLN A 136 39.15 2.69 -35.39
CA GLN A 136 37.90 3.17 -35.95
C GLN A 136 37.99 3.21 -37.49
N LEU A 137 36.91 2.79 -38.17
CA LEU A 137 36.82 2.95 -39.61
C LEU A 137 36.67 4.42 -39.98
N ARG A 138 37.37 4.81 -41.04
CA ARG A 138 37.33 6.17 -41.58
C ARG A 138 36.53 6.19 -42.87
N ASP A 139 35.75 7.24 -43.07
CA ASP A 139 34.99 7.51 -44.30
C ASP A 139 35.55 8.71 -45.10
N LYS A 140 36.61 9.32 -44.55
CA LYS A 140 37.29 10.51 -45.08
C LYS A 140 38.80 10.38 -44.98
N SER A 141 39.49 11.05 -45.88
CA SER A 141 40.94 11.23 -45.82
C SER A 141 41.34 12.24 -44.71
N ASP A 142 42.63 12.42 -44.44
CA ASP A 142 43.11 13.44 -43.49
C ASP A 142 42.77 14.87 -43.96
N GLY A 143 42.71 15.08 -45.28
CA GLY A 143 42.21 16.32 -45.89
C GLY A 143 40.70 16.55 -45.74
N GLY A 144 39.94 15.59 -45.20
CA GLY A 144 38.49 15.69 -45.01
C GLY A 144 37.63 15.31 -46.23
N ASP A 145 38.27 14.92 -47.34
CA ASP A 145 37.58 14.47 -48.55
C ASP A 145 36.82 13.17 -48.29
N LYS A 146 35.53 13.12 -48.65
CA LYS A 146 34.75 11.88 -48.65
C LYS A 146 35.31 10.93 -49.71
N LEU A 147 35.49 9.66 -49.32
CA LEU A 147 36.02 8.66 -50.23
C LEU A 147 34.92 8.13 -51.15
N GLN A 148 35.16 8.24 -52.47
CA GLN A 148 34.25 7.79 -53.53
C GLN A 148 34.90 6.73 -54.41
N TRP A 149 34.08 5.99 -55.15
CA TRP A 149 34.52 5.00 -56.14
C TRP A 149 34.93 5.60 -57.49
N SER A 150 35.07 6.92 -57.62
CA SER A 150 35.39 7.58 -58.89
C SER A 150 36.86 7.42 -59.30
N LYS A 151 37.76 7.25 -58.32
CA LYS A 151 39.19 7.02 -58.53
C LYS A 151 39.50 5.53 -58.69
N ALA A 152 40.49 5.21 -59.51
CA ALA A 152 41.03 3.86 -59.61
C ALA A 152 41.76 3.45 -58.32
N GLY A 153 41.71 2.16 -57.99
CA GLY A 153 42.31 1.62 -56.78
C GLY A 153 41.56 1.98 -55.50
N VAL A 154 42.09 1.51 -54.37
CA VAL A 154 41.50 1.70 -53.04
C VAL A 154 42.44 2.38 -52.04
N THR A 155 43.74 2.49 -52.37
CA THR A 155 44.80 3.01 -51.50
C THR A 155 44.92 4.53 -51.52
N LEU A 156 44.35 5.20 -52.53
CA LEU A 156 44.47 6.65 -52.67
C LEU A 156 43.12 7.38 -52.46
N SER A 157 43.19 8.57 -51.86
CA SER A 157 42.08 9.53 -51.85
C SER A 157 41.91 10.20 -53.22
N ALA A 158 40.83 10.96 -53.43
CA ALA A 158 40.65 11.79 -54.61
C ALA A 158 41.81 12.78 -54.83
N SER A 159 42.30 13.38 -53.73
CA SER A 159 43.44 14.30 -53.69
C SER A 159 44.82 13.63 -53.85
N GLY A 160 44.89 12.29 -53.87
CA GLY A 160 46.16 11.56 -54.02
C GLY A 160 46.85 11.20 -52.71
N GLU A 161 46.20 11.44 -51.57
CA GLU A 161 46.67 11.02 -50.26
C GLU A 161 46.74 9.49 -50.16
N ASP A 162 47.83 8.95 -49.63
CA ASP A 162 48.03 7.53 -49.38
C ASP A 162 47.31 7.09 -48.09
N LEU A 163 46.15 6.45 -48.27
CA LEU A 163 45.27 6.01 -47.20
C LEU A 163 45.87 4.86 -46.35
N THR A 164 46.91 4.19 -46.85
CA THR A 164 47.62 3.14 -46.11
C THR A 164 48.51 3.72 -45.01
N ARG A 165 48.87 5.01 -45.12
CA ARG A 165 49.72 5.74 -44.18
C ARG A 165 48.93 6.67 -43.25
N THR A 166 47.62 6.75 -43.46
CA THR A 166 46.72 7.55 -42.62
C THR A 166 46.83 7.09 -41.16
N LYS A 167 46.93 8.04 -40.24
CA LYS A 167 47.04 7.74 -38.81
C LYS A 167 45.79 6.99 -38.34
N ALA A 168 46.01 5.85 -37.69
CA ALA A 168 44.97 5.05 -37.10
C ALA A 168 44.52 5.64 -35.75
N ASP A 169 43.22 5.83 -35.60
CA ASP A 169 42.62 6.19 -34.31
C ASP A 169 42.36 4.89 -33.53
N ALA A 170 43.15 4.68 -32.48
CA ALA A 170 43.01 3.52 -31.60
C ALA A 170 41.62 3.52 -30.95
N ALA A 171 40.89 2.43 -31.15
CA ALA A 171 39.65 2.18 -30.46
C ALA A 171 39.96 1.74 -29.03
N GLN A 172 39.37 2.39 -28.04
CA GLN A 172 39.59 2.09 -26.62
C GLN A 172 38.85 0.83 -26.12
N ARG A 173 38.45 -0.09 -27.01
CA ARG A 173 37.44 -1.12 -26.68
C ARG A 173 37.57 -2.42 -27.48
N GLU A 174 36.96 -3.47 -26.95
CA GLU A 174 36.81 -4.78 -27.60
C GLU A 174 35.94 -4.69 -28.85
N ALA A 175 36.28 -5.43 -29.92
CA ALA A 175 35.58 -5.40 -31.21
C ALA A 175 34.73 -6.67 -31.44
N GLY A 176 34.07 -7.15 -30.38
CA GLY A 176 33.37 -8.44 -30.41
C GLY A 176 32.21 -8.49 -31.43
N PHE A 177 31.43 -7.40 -31.53
CA PHE A 177 30.31 -7.34 -32.47
C PHE A 177 30.79 -7.32 -33.92
N GLU A 178 31.83 -6.54 -34.22
CA GLU A 178 32.44 -6.47 -35.54
C GLU A 178 33.13 -7.78 -35.93
N ALA A 179 33.79 -8.46 -34.99
CA ALA A 179 34.34 -9.80 -35.21
C ALA A 179 33.23 -10.78 -35.60
N PHE A 180 32.08 -10.76 -34.92
CA PHE A 180 30.92 -11.57 -35.27
C PHE A 180 30.40 -11.29 -36.69
N ILE A 181 30.31 -10.01 -37.11
CA ILE A 181 29.91 -9.64 -38.47
C ILE A 181 30.87 -10.24 -39.51
N ILE A 182 32.18 -10.17 -39.27
CA ILE A 182 33.20 -10.76 -40.16
C ILE A 182 32.99 -12.27 -40.25
N HIS A 183 32.85 -12.94 -39.11
CA HIS A 183 32.68 -14.38 -39.05
C HIS A 183 31.46 -14.83 -39.86
N ARG A 184 30.33 -14.13 -39.66
CA ARG A 184 29.09 -14.43 -40.37
C ARG A 184 29.19 -14.21 -41.88
N LEU A 185 29.77 -13.10 -42.33
CA LEU A 185 29.94 -12.81 -43.76
C LEU A 185 31.00 -13.67 -44.45
N ARG A 186 31.96 -14.19 -43.70
CA ARG A 186 32.99 -15.13 -44.20
C ARG A 186 32.52 -16.58 -44.18
N ASP A 187 31.37 -16.87 -43.59
CA ASP A 187 30.87 -18.24 -43.38
C ASP A 187 31.96 -19.12 -42.73
N ASP A 188 32.66 -18.56 -41.73
CA ASP A 188 33.64 -19.29 -40.95
C ASP A 188 33.02 -19.85 -39.65
N GLN A 189 33.67 -20.85 -39.04
CA GLN A 189 33.16 -21.56 -37.85
C GLN A 189 33.35 -20.74 -36.56
N GLY A 190 33.11 -19.42 -36.61
CA GLY A 190 33.11 -18.57 -35.44
C GLY A 190 32.00 -18.93 -34.44
N PRO A 191 32.15 -18.63 -33.14
CA PRO A 191 31.11 -18.89 -32.16
C PRO A 191 29.86 -18.06 -32.48
N GLU A 192 28.77 -18.72 -32.84
CA GLU A 192 27.49 -18.08 -33.10
C GLU A 192 26.69 -17.96 -31.79
N PRO A 193 26.30 -16.74 -31.38
CA PRO A 193 25.40 -16.52 -30.25
C PRO A 193 24.13 -17.39 -30.32
N GLU A 194 23.67 -17.90 -29.18
CA GLU A 194 22.42 -18.67 -29.07
C GLU A 194 21.24 -17.97 -29.78
N LEU A 195 21.10 -16.66 -29.56
CA LEU A 195 20.03 -15.85 -30.15
C LEU A 195 20.26 -15.45 -31.62
N ALA A 196 21.45 -15.70 -32.17
CA ALA A 196 21.77 -15.53 -33.59
C ALA A 196 21.52 -16.80 -34.41
N GLN A 197 21.49 -17.98 -33.77
CA GLN A 197 21.34 -19.26 -34.46
C GLN A 197 20.04 -19.30 -35.29
N GLY A 198 20.21 -19.50 -36.60
CA GLY A 198 19.11 -19.53 -37.57
C GLY A 198 18.48 -18.17 -37.87
N ALA A 199 18.94 -17.08 -37.23
CA ALA A 199 18.52 -15.72 -37.56
C ALA A 199 19.37 -15.15 -38.70
N MET A 200 18.77 -14.29 -39.52
CA MET A 200 19.50 -13.52 -40.53
C MET A 200 20.38 -12.47 -39.83
N LEU A 201 21.55 -12.16 -40.40
CA LEU A 201 22.46 -11.15 -39.88
C LEU A 201 21.76 -9.79 -39.69
N ALA A 202 20.89 -9.40 -40.64
CA ALA A 202 20.07 -8.19 -40.54
C ALA A 202 19.26 -8.13 -39.22
N ASP A 203 18.67 -9.25 -38.82
CA ASP A 203 17.82 -9.33 -37.63
C ASP A 203 18.64 -9.23 -36.36
N PHE A 204 19.81 -9.86 -36.34
CA PHE A 204 20.70 -9.76 -35.21
C PHE A 204 21.28 -8.35 -35.04
N ILE A 205 21.68 -7.68 -36.14
CA ILE A 205 22.10 -6.27 -36.11
C ILE A 205 20.98 -5.40 -35.53
N ASP A 206 19.74 -5.60 -35.98
CA ASP A 206 18.61 -4.83 -35.46
C ASP A 206 18.34 -5.11 -33.98
N CYS A 207 18.51 -6.35 -33.50
CA CYS A 207 18.41 -6.68 -32.07
C CYS A 207 19.48 -5.95 -31.25
N VAL A 208 20.73 -5.95 -31.72
CA VAL A 208 21.84 -5.24 -31.05
C VAL A 208 21.55 -3.74 -31.00
N LEU A 209 21.19 -3.11 -32.13
CA LEU A 209 20.91 -1.68 -32.19
C LEU A 209 19.66 -1.29 -31.38
N PHE A 210 18.65 -2.15 -31.36
CA PHE A 210 17.45 -1.96 -30.54
C PHE A 210 17.79 -2.00 -29.04
N LEU A 211 18.51 -3.02 -28.59
CA LEU A 211 18.92 -3.13 -27.19
C LEU A 211 19.96 -2.07 -26.81
N ALA A 212 20.77 -1.57 -27.75
CA ALA A 212 21.68 -0.46 -27.51
C ALA A 212 20.90 0.79 -27.07
N LYS A 213 19.77 1.09 -27.73
CA LYS A 213 18.87 2.18 -27.34
C LYS A 213 18.23 1.94 -25.97
N VAL A 214 17.94 0.68 -25.63
CA VAL A 214 17.43 0.32 -24.29
C VAL A 214 18.49 0.56 -23.23
N PHE A 215 19.72 0.08 -23.43
CA PHE A 215 20.78 0.20 -22.42
C PHE A 215 21.36 1.60 -22.29
N GLN A 216 21.09 2.49 -23.25
CA GLN A 216 21.68 3.83 -23.30
C GLN A 216 21.33 4.66 -22.06
N ARG A 217 22.37 5.05 -21.31
CA ARG A 217 22.26 5.98 -20.17
C ARG A 217 22.56 7.42 -20.61
N ALA A 218 22.08 8.39 -19.84
CA ALA A 218 22.43 9.78 -20.05
C ALA A 218 23.95 9.97 -19.94
N GLY A 219 24.57 10.57 -20.96
CA GLY A 219 26.03 10.78 -21.04
C GLY A 219 26.83 9.58 -21.53
N GLU A 220 26.22 8.41 -21.76
CA GLU A 220 26.90 7.25 -22.36
C GLU A 220 26.91 7.36 -23.89
N SER A 221 28.03 7.01 -24.51
CA SER A 221 28.11 6.96 -25.97
C SER A 221 27.17 5.86 -26.51
N ALA A 222 26.53 6.13 -27.66
CA ALA A 222 25.68 5.14 -28.34
C ALA A 222 26.43 3.82 -28.61
N ASP A 223 27.73 3.97 -28.77
CA ASP A 223 28.67 2.95 -29.12
C ASP A 223 29.05 2.01 -27.95
N ALA A 224 29.23 2.55 -26.75
CA ALA A 224 29.36 1.75 -25.53
C ALA A 224 28.08 0.93 -25.25
N SER A 225 26.92 1.54 -25.53
CA SER A 225 25.62 0.89 -25.37
C SER A 225 25.44 -0.27 -26.38
N LYS A 226 25.94 -0.11 -27.61
CA LYS A 226 25.97 -1.16 -28.65
C LYS A 226 26.76 -2.38 -28.21
N HIS A 227 27.94 -2.18 -27.64
CA HIS A 227 28.76 -3.30 -27.13
C HIS A 227 28.15 -3.99 -25.94
N ARG A 228 27.55 -3.23 -25.01
CA ARG A 228 26.81 -3.82 -23.89
C ARG A 228 25.65 -4.68 -24.39
N ALA A 229 24.90 -4.19 -25.38
CA ALA A 229 23.82 -4.93 -26.01
C ALA A 229 24.31 -6.21 -26.67
N TYR A 230 25.39 -6.14 -27.46
CA TYR A 230 25.99 -7.33 -28.08
C TYR A 230 26.47 -8.34 -27.03
N ARG A 231 27.21 -7.92 -26.01
CA ARG A 231 27.70 -8.81 -24.93
C ARG A 231 26.54 -9.48 -24.18
N ALA A 232 25.46 -8.74 -23.91
CA ALA A 232 24.28 -9.29 -23.26
C ALA A 232 23.58 -10.35 -24.12
N LEU A 233 23.46 -10.10 -25.43
CA LEU A 233 22.90 -11.03 -26.40
C LEU A 233 23.78 -12.27 -26.64
N SER A 234 25.10 -12.07 -26.77
CA SER A 234 26.05 -13.12 -27.11
C SER A 234 26.22 -14.16 -26.00
N ALA A 235 26.02 -13.74 -24.74
CA ALA A 235 26.07 -14.61 -23.58
C ALA A 235 24.79 -15.44 -23.34
N GLY A 236 23.78 -15.31 -24.22
CA GLY A 236 22.56 -16.12 -24.19
C GLY A 236 21.37 -15.46 -23.48
N LYS A 237 20.21 -16.11 -23.61
CA LYS A 237 18.92 -15.53 -23.19
C LYS A 237 18.86 -15.20 -21.69
N HIS A 238 19.43 -16.06 -20.86
CA HIS A 238 19.45 -15.87 -19.40
C HIS A 238 20.33 -14.68 -19.00
N HIS A 239 21.51 -14.53 -19.61
CA HIS A 239 22.40 -13.42 -19.32
C HIS A 239 21.80 -12.08 -19.78
N LEU A 240 21.10 -12.06 -20.91
CA LEU A 240 20.32 -10.89 -21.35
C LEU A 240 19.25 -10.50 -20.31
N LEU A 241 18.51 -11.48 -19.78
CA LEU A 241 17.51 -11.25 -18.73
C LEU A 241 18.13 -10.59 -17.50
N LEU A 242 19.22 -11.15 -16.97
CA LEU A 242 19.92 -10.60 -15.80
C LEU A 242 20.46 -9.19 -16.09
N SER A 243 21.06 -8.98 -17.27
CA SER A 243 21.60 -7.67 -17.66
C SER A 243 20.51 -6.58 -17.69
N LEU A 244 19.32 -6.92 -18.20
CA LEU A 244 18.17 -6.02 -18.23
C LEU A 244 17.60 -5.77 -16.81
N GLN A 245 17.57 -6.78 -15.94
CA GLN A 245 17.14 -6.62 -14.55
C GLN A 245 18.07 -5.67 -13.78
N THR A 246 19.38 -5.86 -13.91
CA THR A 246 20.39 -4.97 -13.31
C THR A 246 20.23 -3.56 -13.86
N TRP A 247 20.17 -3.40 -15.18
CA TRP A 247 19.99 -2.09 -15.80
C TRP A 247 18.72 -1.38 -15.32
N LEU A 248 17.58 -2.08 -15.25
CA LEU A 248 16.32 -1.52 -14.76
C LEU A 248 16.43 -1.07 -13.30
N THR A 249 17.13 -1.84 -12.47
CA THR A 249 17.29 -1.56 -11.03
C THR A 249 18.21 -0.38 -10.79
N ASP A 250 19.28 -0.25 -11.56
CA ASP A 250 20.21 0.88 -11.48
C ASP A 250 19.58 2.17 -12.01
N THR A 251 18.72 2.07 -13.03
CA THR A 251 18.23 3.23 -13.78
C THR A 251 16.94 3.81 -13.20
N TYR A 252 16.07 2.97 -12.62
CA TYR A 252 14.75 3.38 -12.17
C TYR A 252 14.47 2.99 -10.71
N THR A 253 13.80 3.90 -9.99
CA THR A 253 13.25 3.59 -8.67
C THR A 253 12.15 2.52 -8.75
N LEU A 254 11.84 1.86 -7.62
CA LEU A 254 10.75 0.88 -7.57
C LEU A 254 9.40 1.47 -8.04
N GLU A 255 9.07 2.69 -7.64
CA GLU A 255 7.82 3.36 -8.04
C GLU A 255 7.77 3.69 -9.53
N GLN A 256 8.90 4.04 -10.14
CA GLN A 256 9.01 4.23 -11.58
C GLN A 256 8.83 2.92 -12.35
N ARG A 257 9.46 1.83 -11.89
CA ARG A 257 9.29 0.49 -12.51
C ARG A 257 7.86 -0.02 -12.43
N LYS A 258 7.10 0.39 -11.40
CA LYS A 258 5.68 0.07 -11.26
C LYS A 258 4.76 0.76 -12.27
N ARG A 259 5.23 1.79 -13.00
CA ARG A 259 4.45 2.51 -14.02
C ARG A 259 4.27 1.74 -15.34
N GLY A 260 4.96 0.60 -15.49
CA GLY A 260 4.75 -0.34 -16.59
C GLY A 260 5.78 -0.27 -17.72
N PHE A 261 5.59 -1.12 -18.74
CA PHE A 261 6.56 -1.37 -19.81
C PHE A 261 6.92 -0.13 -20.62
N THR A 262 5.92 0.63 -21.08
CA THR A 262 6.11 1.85 -21.85
C THR A 262 6.83 2.95 -21.06
N TYR A 263 6.69 2.96 -19.73
CA TYR A 263 7.44 3.91 -18.90
C TYR A 263 8.91 3.50 -18.78
N ALA A 264 9.17 2.21 -18.51
CA ALA A 264 10.52 1.70 -18.27
C ALA A 264 11.38 1.61 -19.54
N PHE A 265 10.77 1.34 -20.69
CA PHE A 265 11.48 1.18 -21.97
C PHE A 265 11.08 2.24 -23.01
N GLY A 266 10.29 3.25 -22.62
CA GLY A 266 9.77 4.25 -23.53
C GLY A 266 8.84 3.67 -24.59
N HIS A 267 8.67 4.42 -25.68
CA HIS A 267 7.93 3.97 -26.86
C HIS A 267 8.68 2.92 -27.69
N LEU A 268 9.81 2.38 -27.24
CA LEU A 268 10.55 1.36 -27.99
C LEU A 268 9.69 0.10 -28.26
N GLY A 269 8.70 -0.17 -27.41
CA GLY A 269 7.69 -1.21 -27.63
C GLY A 269 6.66 -0.89 -28.72
N ASP A 270 6.46 0.39 -29.04
CA ASP A 270 5.47 0.89 -30.01
C ASP A 270 6.11 1.33 -31.34
N THR A 271 7.35 1.84 -31.30
CA THR A 271 8.10 2.38 -32.46
C THR A 271 8.85 1.32 -33.26
N ALA A 272 8.66 0.04 -32.97
CA ALA A 272 9.35 -0.99 -33.73
C ALA A 272 8.82 -1.01 -35.18
N PRO A 273 9.70 -1.20 -36.18
CA PRO A 273 9.31 -1.31 -37.58
C PRO A 273 8.22 -2.37 -37.76
N SER A 274 7.33 -2.15 -38.74
CA SER A 274 6.21 -3.04 -39.11
C SER A 274 6.62 -4.49 -39.39
N GLU A 275 7.91 -4.73 -39.63
CA GLU A 275 8.53 -6.03 -39.87
C GLU A 275 9.41 -6.44 -38.69
N ARG A 276 8.80 -6.98 -37.62
CA ARG A 276 9.57 -7.54 -36.51
C ARG A 276 9.96 -8.98 -36.84
N SER A 277 11.27 -9.26 -36.84
CA SER A 277 11.78 -10.63 -36.90
C SER A 277 11.48 -11.40 -35.62
N ALA A 278 11.50 -12.73 -35.70
CA ALA A 278 11.34 -13.60 -34.54
C ALA A 278 12.40 -13.33 -33.46
N ALA A 279 13.64 -13.01 -33.87
CA ALA A 279 14.73 -12.66 -32.95
C ALA A 279 14.44 -11.38 -32.16
N LEU A 280 13.91 -10.35 -32.82
CA LEU A 280 13.54 -9.10 -32.14
C LEU A 280 12.37 -9.32 -31.17
N TRP A 281 11.39 -10.15 -31.55
CA TRP A 281 10.31 -10.56 -30.65
C TRP A 281 10.83 -11.33 -29.43
N ALA A 282 11.82 -12.21 -29.61
CA ALA A 282 12.47 -12.91 -28.50
C ALA A 282 13.14 -11.92 -27.54
N CYS A 283 13.82 -10.89 -28.04
CA CYS A 283 14.40 -9.83 -27.21
C CYS A 283 13.33 -9.07 -26.41
N ILE A 284 12.22 -8.69 -27.06
CA ILE A 284 11.10 -8.00 -26.41
C ILE A 284 10.47 -8.88 -25.33
N ALA A 285 10.32 -10.18 -25.57
CA ALA A 285 9.85 -11.13 -24.56
C ALA A 285 10.79 -11.18 -23.34
N VAL A 286 12.10 -11.20 -23.56
CA VAL A 286 13.07 -11.14 -22.45
C VAL A 286 12.99 -9.82 -21.68
N MET A 287 12.78 -8.69 -22.35
CA MET A 287 12.57 -7.39 -21.69
C MET A 287 11.31 -7.39 -20.82
N ARG A 288 10.22 -7.99 -21.31
CA ARG A 288 8.97 -8.14 -20.56
C ARG A 288 9.21 -8.98 -19.30
N ASN A 289 9.94 -10.09 -19.43
CA ASN A 289 10.32 -10.96 -18.31
C ASN A 289 11.23 -10.22 -17.31
N ALA A 290 12.18 -9.42 -17.79
CA ALA A 290 13.07 -8.64 -16.95
C ALA A 290 12.26 -7.65 -16.10
N LEU A 291 11.41 -6.83 -16.73
CA LEU A 291 10.58 -5.88 -15.99
C LEU A 291 9.60 -6.59 -15.06
N ALA A 292 9.09 -7.75 -15.45
CA ALA A 292 8.21 -8.55 -14.61
C ALA A 292 8.86 -9.00 -13.31
N SER A 293 10.15 -9.31 -13.35
CA SER A 293 10.89 -9.74 -12.16
C SER A 293 11.31 -8.62 -11.21
N VAL A 294 11.36 -7.36 -11.67
CA VAL A 294 11.85 -6.22 -10.86
C VAL A 294 10.85 -5.06 -10.74
N GLY A 295 9.64 -5.21 -11.28
CA GLY A 295 8.63 -4.15 -11.43
C GLY A 295 7.19 -4.69 -11.45
N ARG A 296 6.25 -3.92 -12.02
CA ARG A 296 4.82 -4.31 -12.09
C ARG A 296 4.47 -4.80 -13.50
N VAL A 297 3.85 -5.97 -13.58
CA VAL A 297 3.36 -6.55 -14.85
C VAL A 297 1.89 -6.20 -15.07
N SER A 298 1.58 -5.62 -16.23
CA SER A 298 0.20 -5.42 -16.66
C SER A 298 -0.51 -6.76 -16.83
N ARG A 299 -1.84 -6.79 -16.72
CA ARG A 299 -2.64 -8.02 -16.81
C ARG A 299 -2.41 -8.78 -18.13
N ILE A 300 -2.17 -8.07 -19.22
CA ILE A 300 -1.96 -8.61 -20.58
C ILE A 300 -0.62 -9.36 -20.66
N LEU A 301 0.42 -8.84 -20.03
CA LEU A 301 1.76 -9.43 -20.05
C LEU A 301 1.89 -10.71 -19.20
N ARG A 302 0.87 -11.07 -18.40
CA ARG A 302 0.95 -12.26 -17.52
C ARG A 302 0.74 -13.57 -18.25
N GLN A 303 -0.04 -13.59 -19.33
CA GLN A 303 -0.30 -14.81 -20.08
C GLN A 303 0.93 -15.32 -20.83
N GLU A 304 1.88 -14.43 -21.17
CA GLU A 304 3.06 -14.77 -21.98
C GLU A 304 4.33 -15.07 -21.15
N VAL A 305 4.39 -14.64 -19.89
CA VAL A 305 5.66 -14.47 -19.16
C VAL A 305 5.89 -15.49 -18.03
N PHE A 306 4.85 -16.13 -17.48
CA PHE A 306 4.96 -16.85 -16.21
C PHE A 306 4.58 -18.34 -16.29
N ASP A 307 5.55 -19.18 -16.67
CA ASP A 307 5.51 -20.62 -16.36
C ASP A 307 6.33 -20.99 -15.11
N GLN A 308 7.28 -20.15 -14.65
CA GLN A 308 8.24 -20.55 -13.61
C GLN A 308 8.13 -19.82 -12.26
N ARG A 309 7.36 -18.73 -12.17
CA ARG A 309 7.04 -18.04 -10.91
C ARG A 309 5.61 -17.52 -10.95
N ARG A 310 4.64 -18.42 -10.87
CA ARG A 310 3.22 -18.04 -10.89
C ARG A 310 2.88 -17.37 -9.55
N GLU A 311 3.01 -16.04 -9.51
CA GLU A 311 2.37 -15.25 -8.45
C GLU A 311 0.88 -15.54 -8.51
N ILE A 312 0.34 -16.17 -7.46
CA ILE A 312 -1.06 -16.56 -7.40
C ILE A 312 -1.88 -15.28 -7.21
N THR A 313 -2.86 -15.06 -8.06
CA THR A 313 -3.78 -13.91 -7.97
C THR A 313 -4.80 -14.13 -6.85
N LEU A 314 -5.48 -13.06 -6.42
CA LEU A 314 -6.60 -13.18 -5.49
C LEU A 314 -7.67 -14.20 -5.92
N ALA A 315 -8.00 -14.23 -7.21
CA ALA A 315 -9.01 -15.14 -7.74
C ALA A 315 -8.53 -16.60 -7.68
N GLU A 316 -7.27 -16.85 -8.03
CA GLU A 316 -6.66 -18.19 -7.92
C GLU A 316 -6.51 -18.62 -6.46
N ALA A 317 -6.07 -17.73 -5.58
CA ALA A 317 -6.01 -17.99 -4.14
C ALA A 317 -7.39 -18.29 -3.55
N CYS A 318 -8.44 -17.57 -4.00
CA CYS A 318 -9.83 -17.88 -3.62
C CYS A 318 -10.22 -19.30 -4.05
N ALA A 319 -9.93 -19.67 -5.30
CA ALA A 319 -10.23 -20.99 -5.83
C ALA A 319 -9.44 -22.10 -5.10
N GLU A 320 -8.15 -21.89 -4.87
CA GLU A 320 -7.26 -22.86 -4.24
C GLU A 320 -7.57 -23.06 -2.75
N LEU A 321 -7.91 -22.00 -2.02
CA LEU A 321 -8.28 -22.07 -0.60
C LEU A 321 -9.76 -22.47 -0.38
N GLY A 322 -10.57 -22.50 -1.44
CA GLY A 322 -12.01 -22.72 -1.35
C GLY A 322 -12.74 -21.60 -0.60
N LEU A 323 -12.28 -20.36 -0.71
CA LEU A 323 -12.80 -19.21 0.02
C LEU A 323 -13.36 -18.13 -0.91
N LYS A 324 -14.31 -17.36 -0.38
CA LYS A 324 -14.72 -16.10 -1.02
C LYS A 324 -13.64 -15.04 -0.85
N GLU A 325 -13.62 -14.06 -1.75
CA GLU A 325 -12.69 -12.95 -1.75
C GLU A 325 -12.57 -12.24 -0.39
N TYR A 326 -13.71 -11.97 0.26
CA TYR A 326 -13.73 -11.33 1.58
C TYR A 326 -13.06 -12.19 2.67
N GLY A 327 -13.17 -13.52 2.60
CA GLY A 327 -12.52 -14.44 3.54
C GLY A 327 -11.00 -14.42 3.38
N VAL A 328 -10.52 -14.49 2.14
CA VAL A 328 -9.08 -14.37 1.83
C VAL A 328 -8.51 -13.03 2.33
N LYS A 329 -9.22 -11.92 2.09
CA LYS A 329 -8.83 -10.59 2.60
C LYS A 329 -8.73 -10.52 4.12
N ASN A 330 -9.66 -11.14 4.84
CA ASN A 330 -9.61 -11.18 6.31
C ASN A 330 -8.46 -12.05 6.82
N LEU A 331 -8.15 -13.16 6.13
CA LEU A 331 -7.00 -13.99 6.47
C LEU A 331 -5.69 -13.21 6.29
N ILE A 332 -5.56 -12.45 5.20
CA ILE A 332 -4.40 -11.56 4.96
C ILE A 332 -4.27 -10.51 6.05
N LYS A 333 -5.39 -9.88 6.43
CA LYS A 333 -5.41 -8.89 7.50
C LYS A 333 -4.99 -9.49 8.84
N HIS A 334 -5.30 -10.76 9.07
CA HIS A 334 -4.89 -11.49 10.28
C HIS A 334 -3.36 -11.64 10.36
N PHE A 335 -2.70 -11.93 9.24
CA PHE A 335 -1.24 -12.04 9.16
C PHE A 335 -0.49 -10.69 9.16
N ASP A 336 -1.19 -9.56 9.19
CA ASP A 336 -0.62 -8.21 9.16
C ASP A 336 0.34 -7.95 7.99
N LEU A 337 0.07 -8.55 6.83
CA LEU A 337 0.99 -8.52 5.68
C LEU A 337 1.06 -7.18 4.94
N GLY A 338 0.52 -6.09 5.50
CA GLY A 338 0.64 -4.74 4.95
C GLY A 338 0.26 -4.60 3.48
N LEU A 339 -0.60 -5.49 2.96
CA LEU A 339 -0.86 -5.57 1.53
C LEU A 339 -1.69 -4.38 1.06
N ASP A 340 -1.19 -3.74 0.01
CA ASP A 340 -1.73 -2.53 -0.57
C ASP A 340 -3.10 -2.79 -1.22
N ARG A 341 -4.04 -1.84 -1.11
CA ARG A 341 -5.49 -2.04 -1.37
C ARG A 341 -5.85 -2.56 -2.77
N TYR A 342 -4.90 -2.56 -3.70
CA TYR A 342 -5.16 -2.73 -5.13
C TYR A 342 -4.62 -4.00 -5.77
N ASN A 343 -3.75 -4.80 -5.13
CA ASN A 343 -3.37 -6.10 -5.69
C ASN A 343 -2.88 -7.10 -4.62
N TYR A 344 -3.55 -8.24 -4.51
CA TYR A 344 -3.08 -9.36 -3.70
C TYR A 344 -2.34 -10.35 -4.59
N TYR A 345 -1.02 -10.46 -4.39
CA TYR A 345 -0.19 -11.52 -4.95
C TYR A 345 0.28 -12.40 -3.81
N PHE A 346 0.21 -13.71 -4.02
CA PHE A 346 0.62 -14.69 -3.02
C PHE A 346 1.77 -15.51 -3.58
N ASP A 347 2.87 -15.54 -2.85
CA ASP A 347 3.91 -16.53 -3.09
C ASP A 347 3.49 -17.89 -2.52
N ALA A 348 4.19 -18.96 -2.95
CA ALA A 348 3.88 -20.32 -2.53
C ALA A 348 4.02 -20.55 -1.01
N SER A 349 4.94 -19.83 -0.36
CA SER A 349 5.16 -19.95 1.09
C SER A 349 4.00 -19.33 1.89
N LEU A 350 3.49 -18.20 1.42
CA LEU A 350 2.33 -17.52 1.99
C LEU A 350 1.07 -18.35 1.76
N MET A 351 0.87 -18.89 0.56
CA MET A 351 -0.25 -19.79 0.29
C MET A 351 -0.25 -21.01 1.20
N LYS A 352 0.93 -21.62 1.41
CA LYS A 352 1.07 -22.71 2.37
C LYS A 352 0.68 -22.28 3.79
N ARG A 353 1.19 -21.15 4.28
CA ARG A 353 0.83 -20.61 5.61
C ARG A 353 -0.67 -20.33 5.75
N MET A 354 -1.30 -19.78 4.70
CA MET A 354 -2.74 -19.53 4.67
C MET A 354 -3.53 -20.83 4.76
N LYS A 355 -3.09 -21.88 4.05
CA LYS A 355 -3.70 -23.21 4.09
C LYS A 355 -3.55 -23.85 5.47
N ASP A 356 -2.34 -23.85 6.02
CA ASP A 356 -2.06 -24.39 7.36
C ASP A 356 -2.94 -23.69 8.42
N THR A 357 -3.12 -22.37 8.30
CA THR A 357 -3.98 -21.60 9.22
C THR A 357 -5.46 -21.90 9.04
N LEU A 358 -5.91 -22.20 7.82
CA LEU A 358 -7.31 -22.60 7.57
C LEU A 358 -7.65 -23.92 8.23
N ASP A 359 -6.71 -24.87 8.19
CA ASP A 359 -6.85 -26.19 8.81
C ASP A 359 -6.90 -26.08 10.35
N GLU A 360 -6.32 -25.02 10.93
CA GLU A 360 -6.36 -24.72 12.37
C GLU A 360 -7.59 -23.90 12.83
N LEU A 361 -8.52 -23.54 11.93
CA LEU A 361 -9.64 -22.66 12.30
C LEU A 361 -10.73 -23.36 13.12
N LEU A 362 -10.91 -22.88 14.34
CA LEU A 362 -11.94 -23.33 15.25
C LEU A 362 -13.18 -22.41 15.23
N PRO A 363 -14.40 -22.95 15.18
CA PRO A 363 -15.61 -22.19 15.42
C PRO A 363 -15.72 -21.79 16.90
N LEU A 364 -16.44 -20.69 17.17
CA LEU A 364 -16.69 -20.23 18.54
C LEU A 364 -17.29 -21.32 19.45
N SER A 365 -18.09 -22.24 18.90
CA SER A 365 -18.70 -23.35 19.66
C SER A 365 -17.69 -24.38 20.18
N GLN A 366 -16.51 -24.50 19.57
CA GLN A 366 -15.44 -25.43 19.99
C GLN A 366 -14.39 -24.76 20.89
N THR A 367 -14.43 -23.43 21.04
CA THR A 367 -13.54 -22.72 21.98
C THR A 367 -13.65 -23.18 23.44
N PRO A 368 -14.80 -23.66 23.96
CA PRO A 368 -14.88 -24.18 25.33
C PRO A 368 -13.99 -25.40 25.58
N ASP A 369 -13.77 -26.25 24.57
CA ASP A 369 -12.99 -27.48 24.73
C ASP A 369 -11.52 -27.17 25.05
N LEU A 370 -10.99 -26.13 24.42
CA LEU A 370 -9.61 -25.66 24.65
C LEU A 370 -9.49 -24.71 25.86
N THR A 371 -10.48 -23.85 26.08
CA THR A 371 -10.35 -22.73 27.03
C THR A 371 -11.06 -22.94 28.34
N GLY A 372 -12.00 -23.90 28.43
CA GLY A 372 -12.88 -24.09 29.58
C GLY A 372 -13.92 -22.97 29.78
N LEU A 373 -13.98 -21.98 28.89
CA LEU A 373 -14.91 -20.85 28.93
C LEU A 373 -16.11 -21.09 28.01
N LYS A 374 -17.29 -20.63 28.42
CA LYS A 374 -18.48 -20.63 27.56
C LYS A 374 -18.29 -19.65 26.39
N PRO A 375 -18.98 -19.83 25.26
CA PRO A 375 -18.85 -18.95 24.08
C PRO A 375 -19.01 -17.45 24.37
N HIS A 376 -19.95 -17.06 25.24
CA HIS A 376 -20.16 -15.66 25.59
C HIS A 376 -19.06 -15.10 26.52
N GLU A 377 -18.48 -15.95 27.38
CA GLU A 377 -17.34 -15.62 28.24
C GLU A 377 -16.10 -15.38 27.35
N PHE A 378 -15.81 -16.31 26.43
CA PHE A 378 -14.70 -16.18 25.48
C PHE A 378 -14.82 -14.95 24.56
N SER A 379 -16.03 -14.60 24.13
CA SER A 379 -16.30 -13.37 23.36
C SER A 379 -15.89 -12.08 24.10
N ARG A 380 -15.80 -12.09 25.45
CA ARG A 380 -15.28 -10.94 26.20
C ARG A 380 -13.77 -10.81 26.06
N LEU A 381 -13.01 -11.91 26.01
CA LEU A 381 -11.56 -11.89 25.70
C LEU A 381 -11.29 -11.30 24.31
N GLN A 382 -12.13 -11.68 23.34
CA GLN A 382 -12.11 -11.11 22.00
C GLN A 382 -12.34 -9.59 22.01
N LYS A 383 -13.35 -9.12 22.75
CA LYS A 383 -13.65 -7.68 22.89
C LYS A 383 -12.56 -6.91 23.62
N ALA A 384 -11.83 -7.57 24.52
CA ALA A 384 -10.68 -7.00 25.21
C ALA A 384 -9.40 -6.99 24.36
N GLY A 385 -9.41 -7.58 23.16
CA GLY A 385 -8.30 -7.52 22.20
C GLY A 385 -7.23 -8.60 22.38
N TYR A 386 -7.42 -9.56 23.29
CA TYR A 386 -6.46 -10.65 23.52
C TYR A 386 -6.43 -11.69 22.41
N ILE A 387 -7.53 -11.80 21.65
CA ILE A 387 -7.63 -12.70 20.50
C ILE A 387 -8.41 -12.06 19.38
N ARG A 388 -7.92 -12.21 18.14
CA ARG A 388 -8.54 -11.63 16.95
C ARG A 388 -9.36 -12.72 16.24
N PRO A 389 -10.66 -12.47 15.98
CA PRO A 389 -11.45 -13.40 15.19
C PRO A 389 -11.15 -13.19 13.69
N ILE A 390 -11.19 -14.28 12.95
CA ILE A 390 -11.18 -14.27 11.49
C ILE A 390 -12.63 -14.40 11.02
N MET A 391 -13.10 -13.41 10.27
CA MET A 391 -14.48 -13.31 9.76
C MET A 391 -14.57 -13.83 8.33
N GLY A 392 -15.71 -14.40 7.92
CA GLY A 392 -15.94 -14.70 6.50
C GLY A 392 -15.16 -15.88 5.94
N VAL A 393 -14.52 -16.67 6.80
CA VAL A 393 -13.69 -17.81 6.41
C VAL A 393 -14.44 -19.09 6.80
N SER A 394 -15.18 -19.63 5.84
CA SER A 394 -15.93 -20.88 6.00
C SER A 394 -16.10 -21.51 4.62
N GLN A 395 -15.68 -22.76 4.47
CA GLN A 395 -15.85 -23.52 3.22
C GLN A 395 -17.29 -24.05 3.05
N SER A 396 -18.03 -24.27 4.14
CA SER A 396 -19.31 -25.01 4.09
C SER A 396 -20.34 -24.68 5.18
N ALA A 397 -19.98 -23.89 6.21
CA ALA A 397 -20.84 -23.58 7.37
C ALA A 397 -21.26 -22.09 7.40
N PRO A 398 -22.33 -21.72 8.14
CA PRO A 398 -22.75 -20.33 8.29
C PRO A 398 -21.58 -19.42 8.69
N VAL A 399 -21.60 -18.20 8.14
CA VAL A 399 -20.55 -17.19 8.26
C VAL A 399 -20.41 -16.75 9.73
N GLY A 400 -19.59 -17.48 10.48
CA GLY A 400 -19.32 -17.23 11.90
C GLY A 400 -17.89 -16.74 12.16
N ARG A 401 -17.64 -16.30 13.39
CA ARG A 401 -16.29 -15.98 13.88
C ARG A 401 -15.47 -17.27 14.02
N ARG A 402 -14.28 -17.29 13.42
CA ARG A 402 -13.29 -18.36 13.57
C ARG A 402 -12.07 -17.86 14.34
N TYR A 403 -11.37 -18.77 14.99
CA TYR A 403 -10.16 -18.49 15.76
C TYR A 403 -9.09 -19.52 15.40
N VAL A 404 -7.83 -19.10 15.36
CA VAL A 404 -6.72 -20.02 15.08
C VAL A 404 -6.42 -20.83 16.35
N ALA A 405 -6.45 -22.16 16.26
CA ALA A 405 -6.25 -23.06 17.40
C ALA A 405 -4.93 -22.80 18.14
N SER A 406 -3.83 -22.63 17.39
CA SER A 406 -2.51 -22.36 17.95
C SER A 406 -2.46 -21.05 18.74
N GLU A 407 -3.16 -20.00 18.29
CA GLU A 407 -3.25 -18.72 19.03
C GLU A 407 -4.07 -18.85 20.33
N VAL A 408 -5.17 -19.61 20.30
CA VAL A 408 -5.97 -19.91 21.51
C VAL A 408 -5.13 -20.66 22.54
N ASN A 409 -4.43 -21.71 22.09
CA ASN A 409 -3.55 -22.52 22.95
C ASN A 409 -2.38 -21.70 23.49
N ALA A 410 -1.77 -20.84 22.67
CA ALA A 410 -0.71 -19.94 23.13
C ALA A 410 -1.23 -18.94 24.19
N LEU A 411 -2.46 -18.45 24.05
CA LEU A 411 -3.08 -17.57 25.05
C LEU A 411 -3.33 -18.30 26.38
N VAL A 412 -3.82 -19.55 26.33
CA VAL A 412 -3.99 -20.40 27.52
C VAL A 412 -2.62 -20.66 28.17
N ALA A 413 -1.64 -21.12 27.38
CA ALA A 413 -0.29 -21.42 27.85
C ALA A 413 0.38 -20.21 28.52
N ARG A 414 0.18 -18.99 27.99
CA ARG A 414 0.67 -17.76 28.63
C ARG A 414 0.10 -17.52 30.03
N THR A 415 -1.13 -17.98 30.31
CA THR A 415 -1.74 -17.84 31.64
C THR A 415 -1.42 -18.99 32.57
N THR A 416 -1.04 -20.15 32.05
CA THR A 416 -0.75 -21.35 32.85
C THR A 416 0.76 -21.60 33.05
N ALA A 417 1.61 -20.98 32.22
CA ALA A 417 3.06 -21.13 32.31
C ALA A 417 3.59 -20.66 33.67
N GLY A 418 4.32 -21.54 34.35
CA GLY A 418 4.99 -21.23 35.62
C GLY A 418 4.15 -21.44 36.87
N ILE A 419 2.91 -21.93 36.76
CA ILE A 419 2.07 -22.27 37.91
C ILE A 419 2.29 -23.74 38.30
N THR A 420 2.51 -23.99 39.59
CA THR A 420 2.64 -25.35 40.14
C THR A 420 1.28 -26.06 40.30
N GLU A 421 1.29 -27.39 40.13
CA GLU A 421 0.11 -28.22 40.40
C GLU A 421 -0.32 -28.16 41.87
N LEU A 422 -1.63 -28.25 42.08
CA LEU A 422 -2.31 -27.94 43.34
C LEU A 422 -1.94 -28.92 44.47
N ALA A 423 -1.32 -28.43 45.56
CA ALA A 423 -0.95 -29.25 46.72
C ALA A 423 -1.85 -29.09 47.96
N ALA A 424 -2.79 -28.11 48.02
CA ALA A 424 -3.49 -27.78 49.28
C ALA A 424 -4.98 -27.36 49.14
N ARG A 425 -5.74 -27.63 50.20
CA ARG A 425 -7.22 -27.55 50.36
C ARG A 425 -7.85 -26.14 50.35
N GLU A 426 -7.08 -25.06 50.16
CA GLU A 426 -7.55 -23.66 50.34
C GLU A 426 -7.64 -22.83 49.05
N HIS A 427 -7.85 -23.47 47.90
CA HIS A 427 -8.00 -22.78 46.62
C HIS A 427 -9.44 -22.83 46.10
N VAL A 428 -9.86 -21.78 45.40
CA VAL A 428 -11.12 -21.73 44.66
C VAL A 428 -10.86 -21.64 43.16
N HIS A 429 -11.58 -22.46 42.39
CA HIS A 429 -11.50 -22.45 40.93
C HIS A 429 -12.11 -21.17 40.33
N LEU A 430 -11.71 -20.83 39.11
CA LEU A 430 -12.08 -19.62 38.37
C LEU A 430 -13.55 -19.19 38.55
N ARG A 431 -14.51 -20.09 38.32
CA ARG A 431 -15.96 -19.75 38.38
C ARG A 431 -16.42 -19.41 39.80
N LEU A 432 -15.94 -20.12 40.81
CA LEU A 432 -16.28 -19.84 42.20
C LEU A 432 -15.65 -18.53 42.65
N HIS A 433 -14.40 -18.25 42.22
CA HIS A 433 -13.73 -16.98 42.47
C HIS A 433 -14.49 -15.81 41.82
N ALA A 434 -14.86 -15.95 40.54
CA ALA A 434 -15.67 -14.95 39.83
C ALA A 434 -17.02 -14.70 40.51
N ARG A 435 -17.70 -15.75 40.99
CA ARG A 435 -18.96 -15.64 41.75
C ARG A 435 -18.77 -14.86 43.06
N ARG A 436 -17.69 -15.10 43.80
CA ARG A 436 -17.37 -14.36 45.05
C ARG A 436 -17.14 -12.87 44.78
N LEU A 437 -16.52 -12.57 43.64
CA LEU A 437 -16.27 -11.19 43.20
C LEU A 437 -17.43 -10.59 42.42
N ASN A 438 -18.58 -11.28 42.29
CA ASN A 438 -19.73 -10.83 41.52
C ASN A 438 -19.39 -10.36 40.10
N CYS A 439 -18.52 -11.10 39.39
CA CYS A 439 -18.13 -10.83 38.02
C CYS A 439 -18.18 -12.09 37.16
N GLU A 440 -17.95 -11.95 35.85
CA GLU A 440 -17.89 -13.12 34.95
C GLU A 440 -16.49 -13.77 34.98
N PRO A 441 -16.39 -15.09 34.73
CA PRO A 441 -15.09 -15.78 34.65
C PRO A 441 -14.10 -15.13 33.68
N ALA A 442 -14.59 -14.58 32.56
CA ALA A 442 -13.75 -13.90 31.59
C ALA A 442 -13.10 -12.61 32.13
N ASP A 443 -13.77 -11.90 33.05
CA ASP A 443 -13.22 -10.67 33.64
C ASP A 443 -12.01 -10.99 34.55
N ILE A 444 -12.04 -12.15 35.21
CA ILE A 444 -10.91 -12.68 35.98
C ILE A 444 -9.75 -13.06 35.06
N VAL A 445 -10.01 -13.77 33.95
CA VAL A 445 -8.96 -14.13 32.98
C VAL A 445 -8.32 -12.89 32.37
N ILE A 446 -9.10 -11.84 32.06
CA ILE A 446 -8.57 -10.54 31.62
C ILE A 446 -7.65 -9.95 32.69
N ALA A 447 -8.07 -9.94 33.95
CA ALA A 447 -7.24 -9.44 35.04
C ALA A 447 -5.93 -10.25 35.20
N VAL A 448 -5.95 -11.56 34.95
CA VAL A 448 -4.74 -12.40 34.90
C VAL A 448 -3.83 -12.02 33.74
N LEU A 449 -4.38 -11.88 32.53
CA LEU A 449 -3.62 -11.47 31.34
C LEU A 449 -3.02 -10.06 31.46
N GLU A 450 -3.63 -9.19 32.28
CA GLU A 450 -3.14 -7.84 32.60
C GLU A 450 -2.14 -7.82 33.77
N GLY A 451 -1.86 -8.97 34.39
CA GLY A 451 -1.00 -9.07 35.58
C GLY A 451 -1.60 -8.47 36.85
N ARG A 452 -2.91 -8.19 36.85
CA ARG A 452 -3.64 -7.68 38.03
C ARG A 452 -4.05 -8.77 39.01
N LEU A 453 -4.12 -10.01 38.54
CA LEU A 453 -4.36 -11.20 39.35
C LEU A 453 -3.36 -12.27 38.98
N THR A 454 -2.85 -12.98 39.98
CA THR A 454 -1.93 -14.10 39.76
C THR A 454 -2.61 -15.39 40.21
N PRO A 455 -2.88 -16.33 39.29
CA PRO A 455 -3.38 -17.64 39.68
C PRO A 455 -2.32 -18.38 40.51
N THR A 456 -2.75 -19.04 41.58
CA THR A 456 -1.86 -19.68 42.56
C THR A 456 -1.56 -21.13 42.19
N SER A 457 -2.50 -21.80 41.53
CA SER A 457 -2.41 -23.23 41.19
C SER A 457 -3.27 -23.58 39.97
N ILE A 458 -3.08 -24.78 39.42
CA ILE A 458 -3.86 -25.35 38.31
C ILE A 458 -4.59 -26.62 38.79
N ASP A 459 -5.89 -26.72 38.48
CA ASP A 459 -6.73 -27.93 38.64
C ASP A 459 -6.55 -28.86 37.42
N PRO A 460 -5.92 -30.04 37.57
CA PRO A 460 -5.61 -30.93 36.45
C PRO A 460 -6.85 -31.57 35.81
N VAL A 461 -8.02 -31.51 36.47
CA VAL A 461 -9.27 -32.10 35.94
C VAL A 461 -9.93 -31.18 34.90
N ARG A 462 -9.59 -29.88 34.90
CA ARG A 462 -10.20 -28.88 34.03
C ARG A 462 -9.24 -28.46 32.92
N THR A 463 -9.79 -28.06 31.79
CA THR A 463 -9.01 -27.58 30.65
C THR A 463 -8.94 -26.05 30.60
N GLY A 464 -7.89 -25.53 29.98
CA GLY A 464 -7.76 -24.11 29.67
C GLY A 464 -7.77 -23.20 30.88
N PHE A 465 -8.42 -22.03 30.76
CA PHE A 465 -8.56 -21.07 31.85
C PHE A 465 -9.42 -21.59 33.01
N ALA A 466 -10.32 -22.55 32.77
CA ALA A 466 -11.13 -23.11 33.84
C ALA A 466 -10.30 -23.88 34.88
N SER A 467 -9.07 -24.27 34.53
CA SER A 467 -8.10 -24.88 35.44
C SER A 467 -7.47 -23.90 36.42
N LEU A 468 -7.58 -22.57 36.19
CA LEU A 468 -6.97 -21.58 37.07
C LEU A 468 -7.64 -21.58 38.45
N CYS A 469 -6.81 -21.67 39.48
CA CYS A 469 -7.19 -21.64 40.88
C CYS A 469 -6.56 -20.43 41.59
N PHE A 470 -7.32 -19.84 42.53
CA PHE A 470 -6.96 -18.64 43.27
C PHE A 470 -7.08 -18.90 44.78
N ALA A 471 -6.20 -18.29 45.59
CA ALA A 471 -6.28 -18.43 47.04
C ALA A 471 -7.57 -17.78 47.59
N ILE A 472 -8.17 -18.39 48.62
CA ILE A 472 -9.40 -17.88 49.26
C ILE A 472 -9.21 -16.47 49.85
N GLN A 473 -7.99 -16.13 50.29
CA GLN A 473 -7.66 -14.84 50.90
C GLN A 473 -7.52 -13.69 49.88
N ASP A 474 -7.41 -14.00 48.58
CA ASP A 474 -7.29 -13.01 47.50
C ASP A 474 -8.65 -12.50 46.98
N ALA A 475 -9.73 -12.70 47.73
CA ALA A 475 -11.02 -12.10 47.40
C ALA A 475 -11.21 -10.83 48.23
N PRO A 476 -10.92 -9.61 47.69
CA PRO A 476 -11.34 -8.38 48.33
C PRO A 476 -12.85 -8.47 48.57
N THR A 477 -13.23 -8.33 49.83
CA THR A 477 -14.63 -8.25 50.22
C THR A 477 -15.19 -6.94 49.68
N GLY A 478 -16.00 -7.07 48.63
CA GLY A 478 -16.68 -5.96 48.00
C GLY A 478 -16.06 -5.57 46.67
N TYR A 479 -16.95 -5.27 45.73
CA TYR A 479 -16.70 -4.68 44.43
C TYR A 479 -16.16 -3.23 44.55
N ALA A 480 -15.15 -3.05 45.39
CA ALA A 480 -14.20 -1.96 45.39
C ALA A 480 -12.89 -2.48 44.77
N VAL A 481 -12.99 -3.20 43.64
CA VAL A 481 -12.08 -2.90 42.53
C VAL A 481 -12.41 -1.47 42.14
N SER A 482 -11.90 -0.54 42.95
CA SER A 482 -11.47 0.73 42.48
C SER A 482 -10.56 0.41 41.29
N LEU A 483 -11.14 0.45 40.10
CA LEU A 483 -10.56 1.32 39.08
C LEU A 483 -10.16 2.54 39.89
N GLN A 484 -8.86 2.71 40.16
CA GLN A 484 -8.33 3.81 40.92
C GLN A 484 -8.68 5.06 40.12
N ARG A 485 -9.92 5.50 40.31
CA ARG A 485 -10.50 6.70 39.77
C ARG A 485 -9.64 7.74 40.43
N ARG A 486 -8.74 8.34 39.65
CA ARG A 486 -8.04 9.52 40.13
C ARG A 486 -9.14 10.48 40.56
N VAL A 487 -8.94 11.15 41.69
CA VAL A 487 -9.92 12.07 42.28
C VAL A 487 -10.43 13.11 41.25
N ASP A 488 -9.62 13.35 40.21
CA ASP A 488 -9.88 14.27 39.10
C ASP A 488 -10.55 13.69 37.85
N ASP A 489 -11.01 12.44 37.82
CA ASP A 489 -11.68 11.89 36.63
C ASP A 489 -13.21 11.81 36.85
N MET A 490 -14.00 12.15 35.84
CA MET A 490 -15.46 12.25 35.90
C MET A 490 -16.13 11.30 34.90
N THR A 491 -17.22 10.65 35.32
CA THR A 491 -18.13 9.93 34.44
C THR A 491 -18.96 10.90 33.59
N PHE A 492 -19.51 10.46 32.46
CA PHE A 492 -20.35 11.33 31.62
C PHE A 492 -21.57 11.87 32.37
N SER A 493 -22.12 11.11 33.31
CA SER A 493 -23.24 11.54 34.17
C SER A 493 -22.81 12.65 35.13
N GLU A 494 -21.59 12.60 35.67
CA GLU A 494 -21.05 13.68 36.50
C GLU A 494 -20.72 14.92 35.69
N VAL A 495 -20.17 14.77 34.48
CA VAL A 495 -19.95 15.90 33.56
C VAL A 495 -21.27 16.55 33.17
N ALA A 496 -22.30 15.77 32.85
CA ALA A 496 -23.64 16.26 32.55
C ALA A 496 -24.24 17.01 33.75
N ALA A 497 -24.10 16.48 34.96
CA ALA A 497 -24.53 17.16 36.18
C ALA A 497 -23.72 18.44 36.45
N PHE A 498 -22.42 18.45 36.18
CA PHE A 498 -21.57 19.61 36.40
C PHE A 498 -21.84 20.75 35.40
N THR A 499 -22.04 20.40 34.13
CA THR A 499 -22.18 21.37 33.02
C THR A 499 -23.63 21.72 32.68
N GLY A 500 -24.61 20.98 33.21
CA GLY A 500 -26.01 21.07 32.80
C GLY A 500 -26.30 20.53 31.40
N LEU A 501 -25.36 19.82 30.78
CA LEU A 501 -25.52 19.23 29.44
C LEU A 501 -26.21 17.87 29.49
N ALA A 502 -26.78 17.44 28.37
CA ALA A 502 -27.24 16.07 28.20
C ALA A 502 -26.04 15.11 28.08
N ILE A 503 -26.16 13.88 28.61
CA ILE A 503 -25.10 12.85 28.56
C ILE A 503 -24.66 12.58 27.11
N GLN A 504 -25.60 12.56 26.16
CA GLN A 504 -25.29 12.36 24.75
C GLN A 504 -24.48 13.53 24.17
N THR A 505 -24.75 14.77 24.61
CA THR A 505 -23.94 15.93 24.23
C THR A 505 -22.52 15.81 24.77
N VAL A 506 -22.35 15.36 26.03
CA VAL A 506 -21.02 15.08 26.61
C VAL A 506 -20.25 14.06 25.77
N ALA A 507 -20.89 12.95 25.38
CA ALA A 507 -20.26 11.92 24.54
C ALA A 507 -19.79 12.45 23.18
N ILE A 508 -20.57 13.35 22.57
CA ILE A 508 -20.18 14.02 21.33
C ILE A 508 -18.98 14.94 21.55
N LEU A 509 -18.97 15.74 22.62
CA LEU A 509 -17.83 16.62 22.93
C LEU A 509 -16.54 15.83 23.15
N VAL A 510 -16.64 14.63 23.75
CA VAL A 510 -15.51 13.69 23.85
C VAL A 510 -15.08 13.18 22.47
N THR A 511 -16.04 12.81 21.62
CA THR A 511 -15.76 12.30 20.26
C THR A 511 -15.11 13.37 19.37
N LEU A 512 -15.50 14.65 19.56
CA LEU A 512 -14.93 15.81 18.88
C LEU A 512 -13.57 16.25 19.48
N GLY A 513 -13.11 15.62 20.56
CA GLY A 513 -11.85 15.97 21.25
C GLY A 513 -11.91 17.27 22.04
N VAL A 514 -13.11 17.84 22.26
CA VAL A 514 -13.31 19.06 23.06
C VAL A 514 -13.12 18.75 24.55
N LEU A 515 -13.60 17.58 24.98
CA LEU A 515 -13.38 17.06 26.33
C LEU A 515 -12.34 15.95 26.28
N VAL A 516 -11.34 16.01 27.17
CA VAL A 516 -10.25 15.04 27.23
C VAL A 516 -10.77 13.72 27.81
N ALA A 517 -10.95 12.73 26.94
CA ALA A 517 -11.31 11.37 27.32
C ALA A 517 -10.14 10.61 27.94
N ILE A 518 -10.44 9.81 28.96
CA ILE A 518 -9.54 8.85 29.57
C ILE A 518 -10.17 7.47 29.38
N PRO A 519 -9.76 6.70 28.36
CA PRO A 519 -10.27 5.37 28.15
C PRO A 519 -9.77 4.48 29.30
N ILE A 520 -10.71 3.96 30.09
CA ILE A 520 -10.40 2.97 31.13
C ILE A 520 -10.54 1.55 30.56
N SER A 521 -11.55 1.35 29.73
CA SER A 521 -11.78 0.11 29.01
C SER A 521 -12.46 0.40 27.67
N THR A 522 -12.72 -0.65 26.89
CA THR A 522 -13.47 -0.53 25.62
C THR A 522 -14.92 -0.06 25.81
N THR A 523 -15.46 -0.16 27.03
CA THR A 523 -16.85 0.23 27.34
C THR A 523 -16.95 1.40 28.31
N VAL A 524 -15.87 1.73 29.02
CA VAL A 524 -15.87 2.78 30.05
C VAL A 524 -14.85 3.86 29.67
N THR A 525 -15.36 5.06 29.42
CA THR A 525 -14.56 6.26 29.19
C THR A 525 -14.90 7.28 30.27
N LEU A 526 -13.88 7.76 30.98
CA LEU A 526 -14.00 8.92 31.86
C LEU A 526 -13.56 10.19 31.13
N VAL A 527 -13.81 11.34 31.75
CA VAL A 527 -13.41 12.65 31.27
C VAL A 527 -12.58 13.33 32.34
N ARG A 528 -11.45 13.93 31.97
CA ARG A 528 -10.62 14.68 32.92
C ARG A 528 -11.39 15.91 33.45
N ARG A 529 -11.50 16.05 34.77
CA ARG A 529 -12.20 17.16 35.44
C ARG A 529 -11.69 18.52 35.00
N SER A 530 -10.38 18.75 34.96
CA SER A 530 -9.81 20.04 34.55
C SER A 530 -10.22 20.45 33.12
N SER A 531 -10.36 19.48 32.21
CA SER A 531 -10.88 19.73 30.86
C SER A 531 -12.36 20.14 30.89
N VAL A 532 -13.16 19.53 31.79
CA VAL A 532 -14.57 19.88 31.99
C VAL A 532 -14.71 21.26 32.63
N GLU A 533 -13.89 21.59 33.62
CA GLU A 533 -13.87 22.89 34.29
C GLU A 533 -13.48 24.01 33.32
N ASN A 534 -12.43 23.81 32.51
CA ASN A 534 -12.04 24.75 31.46
C ASN A 534 -13.16 24.94 30.43
N PHE A 535 -13.75 23.84 29.96
CA PHE A 535 -14.88 23.90 29.05
C PHE A 535 -16.07 24.65 29.67
N HIS A 536 -16.40 24.37 30.93
CA HIS A 536 -17.52 24.99 31.62
C HIS A 536 -17.29 26.47 31.94
N ALA A 537 -16.04 26.89 32.13
CA ALA A 537 -15.68 28.29 32.33
C ALA A 537 -15.89 29.14 31.07
N GLU A 538 -15.70 28.56 29.88
CA GLU A 538 -15.84 29.27 28.61
C GLU A 538 -17.23 29.08 27.96
N TYR A 539 -17.80 27.89 28.07
CA TYR A 539 -19.01 27.49 27.36
C TYR A 539 -20.16 27.12 28.30
N ALA A 540 -21.38 27.31 27.82
CA ALA A 540 -22.60 26.96 28.54
C ALA A 540 -23.68 26.39 27.61
N SER A 541 -24.60 25.62 28.19
CA SER A 541 -25.83 25.24 27.51
C SER A 541 -26.66 26.48 27.21
N ALA A 542 -27.14 26.61 25.96
CA ALA A 542 -28.04 27.69 25.56
C ALA A 542 -29.32 27.78 26.42
N GLN A 543 -29.74 26.66 27.01
CA GLN A 543 -30.91 26.59 27.88
C GLN A 543 -30.76 27.44 29.16
N VAL A 544 -29.53 27.75 29.57
CA VAL A 544 -29.25 28.66 30.69
C VAL A 544 -29.75 30.08 30.41
N TYR A 545 -29.74 30.51 29.14
CA TYR A 545 -30.13 31.86 28.73
C TYR A 545 -31.61 31.99 28.35
N ARG A 546 -32.39 30.91 28.44
CA ARG A 546 -33.76 30.82 27.90
C ARG A 546 -34.68 31.93 28.42
N ARG A 547 -34.60 32.24 29.73
CA ARG A 547 -35.43 33.28 30.38
C ARG A 547 -35.14 34.67 29.81
N PHE A 548 -33.86 34.96 29.55
CA PHE A 548 -33.40 36.23 29.00
C PHE A 548 -33.67 36.34 27.49
N LEU A 549 -33.65 35.21 26.80
CA LEU A 549 -34.05 35.09 25.40
C LEU A 549 -35.58 35.14 25.20
N GLY A 550 -36.38 35.13 26.28
CA GLY A 550 -37.84 35.17 26.19
C GLY A 550 -38.47 34.00 25.42
N CYS A 551 -37.82 32.83 25.37
CA CYS A 551 -38.22 31.74 24.47
C CYS A 551 -38.56 30.42 25.17
N SER A 552 -39.22 29.51 24.45
CA SER A 552 -39.44 28.13 24.90
C SER A 552 -38.19 27.26 24.64
N PRO A 553 -38.04 26.10 25.31
CA PRO A 553 -36.87 25.23 25.12
C PRO A 553 -36.63 24.83 23.66
N SER A 554 -37.71 24.64 22.90
CA SER A 554 -37.70 24.25 21.49
C SER A 554 -37.25 25.38 20.57
N ASN A 555 -37.44 26.64 20.98
CA ASN A 555 -37.15 27.83 20.16
C ASN A 555 -35.81 28.49 20.50
N VAL A 556 -35.03 27.92 21.43
CA VAL A 556 -33.78 28.55 21.89
C VAL A 556 -32.81 28.85 20.74
N ARG A 557 -32.75 28.00 19.72
CA ARG A 557 -31.87 28.21 18.55
C ARG A 557 -32.29 29.41 17.71
N VAL A 558 -33.60 29.58 17.51
CA VAL A 558 -34.16 30.71 16.75
C VAL A 558 -33.88 31.99 17.52
N ALA A 559 -34.16 32.00 18.82
CA ALA A 559 -33.92 33.16 19.67
C ALA A 559 -32.43 33.55 19.73
N LEU A 560 -31.50 32.59 19.83
CA LEU A 560 -30.07 32.87 19.77
C LEU A 560 -29.68 33.55 18.45
N LYS A 561 -30.23 33.09 17.32
CA LYS A 561 -29.97 33.67 16.00
C LYS A 561 -30.53 35.10 15.90
N GLU A 562 -31.74 35.34 16.41
CA GLU A 562 -32.36 36.67 16.44
C GLU A 562 -31.56 37.67 17.28
N HIS A 563 -30.90 37.21 18.35
CA HIS A 563 -30.03 38.01 19.20
C HIS A 563 -28.57 38.05 18.72
N GLY A 564 -28.25 37.47 17.56
CA GLY A 564 -26.90 37.45 17.01
C GLY A 564 -25.88 36.64 17.82
N ILE A 565 -26.31 35.70 18.65
CA ILE A 565 -25.43 34.89 19.50
C ILE A 565 -24.95 33.66 18.72
N PRO A 566 -23.63 33.50 18.48
CA PRO A 566 -23.10 32.36 17.74
C PRO A 566 -23.24 31.06 18.53
N VAL A 567 -23.68 30.01 17.83
CA VAL A 567 -23.68 28.64 18.35
C VAL A 567 -22.34 28.00 18.05
N PHE A 568 -21.61 27.58 19.08
CA PHE A 568 -20.27 26.99 18.94
C PHE A 568 -20.30 25.49 18.71
N PHE A 569 -21.17 24.79 19.45
CA PHE A 569 -21.42 23.38 19.21
C PHE A 569 -22.90 23.20 18.91
N ASP A 570 -23.20 23.13 17.62
CA ASP A 570 -24.47 22.62 17.12
C ASP A 570 -24.23 21.23 16.56
N PRO A 571 -24.81 20.18 17.15
CA PRO A 571 -24.85 18.89 16.49
C PRO A 571 -25.88 18.96 15.36
N ALA A 572 -25.44 19.55 14.24
CA ALA A 572 -26.13 19.55 12.98
C ALA A 572 -26.12 18.11 12.42
N LYS A 573 -27.22 17.37 12.64
CA LYS A 573 -27.75 16.24 11.85
C LYS A 573 -28.81 15.47 12.66
N GLY A 574 -30.01 16.01 12.75
CA GLY A 574 -31.23 15.26 13.08
C GLY A 574 -31.36 14.69 14.50
N ALA A 575 -30.45 14.98 15.42
CA ALA A 575 -30.47 14.40 16.75
C ALA A 575 -30.62 15.46 17.85
N LYS A 576 -31.50 15.15 18.81
CA LYS A 576 -31.97 16.02 19.90
C LYS A 576 -30.88 16.27 20.96
N TYR A 577 -29.86 17.05 20.64
CA TYR A 577 -28.79 17.35 21.58
C TYR A 577 -28.77 18.84 21.96
N GLY A 578 -28.14 19.14 23.10
CA GLY A 578 -28.02 20.49 23.63
C GLY A 578 -27.23 21.42 22.70
N THR A 579 -27.74 22.64 22.52
CA THR A 579 -27.07 23.74 21.81
C THR A 579 -26.12 24.44 22.78
N ILE A 580 -24.85 24.63 22.41
CA ILE A 580 -23.83 25.21 23.29
C ILE A 580 -23.35 26.54 22.71
N VAL A 581 -23.26 27.56 23.56
CA VAL A 581 -22.80 28.91 23.23
C VAL A 581 -21.62 29.29 24.11
N ARG A 582 -20.80 30.23 23.64
CA ARG A 582 -19.76 30.83 24.47
C ARG A 582 -20.40 31.82 25.46
N ARG A 583 -19.98 31.75 26.72
CA ARG A 583 -20.55 32.55 27.81
C ARG A 583 -20.38 34.05 27.61
N THR A 584 -19.22 34.48 27.11
CA THR A 584 -18.92 35.89 26.83
C THR A 584 -19.88 36.48 25.81
N ASP A 585 -20.13 35.74 24.73
CA ASP A 585 -20.90 36.21 23.59
C ASP A 585 -22.38 36.32 23.96
N ALA A 586 -22.91 35.30 24.66
CA ALA A 586 -24.27 35.33 25.17
C ALA A 586 -24.49 36.44 26.21
N ARG A 587 -23.51 36.70 27.10
CA ARG A 587 -23.61 37.81 28.06
C ARG A 587 -23.60 39.17 27.37
N ALA A 588 -22.68 39.38 26.44
CA ALA A 588 -22.57 40.64 25.71
C ALA A 588 -23.84 40.95 24.92
N ALA A 589 -24.37 39.97 24.18
CA ALA A 589 -25.58 40.13 23.39
C ALA A 589 -26.85 40.35 24.23
N LEU A 590 -26.92 39.77 25.43
CA LEU A 590 -28.08 39.87 26.32
C LEU A 590 -27.94 40.97 27.38
N GLY A 591 -26.86 41.74 27.38
CA GLY A 591 -26.61 42.80 28.36
C GLY A 591 -26.45 42.29 29.80
N LEU A 592 -25.94 41.06 30.00
CA LEU A 592 -25.81 40.43 31.31
C LEU A 592 -24.43 40.68 31.92
N GLN A 593 -24.37 41.15 33.16
CA GLN A 593 -23.11 41.33 33.89
C GLN A 593 -22.48 39.97 34.26
N THR A 594 -23.30 39.03 34.75
CA THR A 594 -22.89 37.68 35.16
C THR A 594 -23.63 36.61 34.36
N CYS A 595 -23.07 35.39 34.29
CA CYS A 595 -23.79 34.28 33.68
C CYS A 595 -24.96 33.85 34.59
N PRO A 596 -26.13 33.49 34.04
CA PRO A 596 -27.29 33.12 34.85
C PRO A 596 -27.08 31.93 35.80
N ASP A 597 -26.13 31.04 35.47
CA ASP A 597 -25.74 29.87 36.26
C ASP A 597 -24.47 30.09 37.11
N ALA A 598 -23.84 31.28 37.05
CA ALA A 598 -22.70 31.61 37.89
C ALA A 598 -23.09 32.06 39.30
N GLY A 599 -24.33 32.56 39.51
CA GLY A 599 -24.78 33.10 40.80
C GLY A 599 -25.33 32.05 41.77
N SER A 600 -26.05 31.03 41.29
CA SER A 600 -26.92 30.21 42.16
C SER A 600 -26.22 29.14 43.01
N ALA A 601 -25.02 28.68 42.63
CA ALA A 601 -24.31 27.68 43.44
C ALA A 601 -23.60 28.29 44.66
N THR A 602 -23.25 29.56 44.59
CA THR A 602 -22.44 30.27 45.59
C THR A 602 -23.30 30.97 46.65
N GLU A 603 -24.57 31.23 46.38
CA GLU A 603 -25.45 32.00 47.28
C GLU A 603 -26.31 31.14 48.22
N MET A 604 -26.34 29.81 48.05
CA MET A 604 -27.13 28.91 48.90
C MET A 604 -26.22 27.94 49.67
N PRO A 605 -25.67 28.33 50.84
CA PRO A 605 -24.78 27.49 51.67
C PRO A 605 -25.34 26.08 51.92
N ILE A 606 -26.64 25.99 52.18
CA ILE A 606 -27.33 24.72 52.43
C ILE A 606 -27.25 23.74 51.24
N TRP A 607 -27.18 24.21 50.00
CA TRP A 607 -26.98 23.35 48.83
C TRP A 607 -25.55 22.81 48.75
N ALA A 608 -24.55 23.61 49.14
CA ALA A 608 -23.16 23.17 49.23
C ALA A 608 -22.98 22.09 50.30
N ASP A 609 -23.60 22.29 51.46
CA ASP A 609 -23.61 21.31 52.55
C ASP A 609 -24.34 20.03 52.15
N PHE A 610 -25.50 20.15 51.48
CA PHE A 610 -26.22 19.00 50.94
C PHE A 610 -25.37 18.20 49.95
N LYS A 611 -24.70 18.85 49.00
CA LYS A 611 -23.78 18.18 48.05
C LYS A 611 -22.67 17.42 48.79
N THR A 612 -22.09 18.03 49.83
CA THR A 612 -21.03 17.41 50.63
C THR A 612 -21.55 16.17 51.38
N ALA A 613 -22.73 16.29 52.01
CA ALA A 613 -23.37 15.17 52.69
C ALA A 613 -23.68 14.00 51.72
N ILE A 614 -24.22 14.28 50.54
CA ILE A 614 -24.48 13.23 49.53
C ILE A 614 -23.19 12.59 49.01
N ARG A 615 -22.11 13.36 48.80
CA ARG A 615 -20.80 12.81 48.38
C ARG A 615 -20.17 11.90 49.42
N SER A 616 -20.39 12.18 50.70
CA SER A 616 -19.91 11.34 51.81
C SER A 616 -20.77 10.10 52.08
N ALA A 617 -21.94 9.97 51.42
CA ALA A 617 -22.87 8.88 51.67
C ALA A 617 -22.39 7.56 51.05
N ARG A 618 -22.82 6.43 51.61
CA ARG A 618 -22.50 5.06 51.13
C ARG A 618 -23.19 4.68 49.81
N PHE A 619 -23.85 5.62 49.14
CA PHE A 619 -24.55 5.40 47.87
C PHE A 619 -24.12 6.48 46.87
N SER A 620 -24.11 6.14 45.58
CA SER A 620 -23.63 7.05 44.54
C SER A 620 -24.78 7.84 43.91
N MET A 621 -24.70 9.17 44.02
CA MET A 621 -25.61 10.11 43.36
C MET A 621 -24.82 11.24 42.73
N ASN A 622 -25.21 11.60 41.51
CA ASN A 622 -24.71 12.77 40.81
C ASN A 622 -25.63 13.95 41.14
N VAL A 623 -25.08 14.92 41.85
CA VAL A 623 -25.77 16.17 42.22
C VAL A 623 -25.25 17.27 41.32
N GLN A 624 -26.15 17.96 40.62
CA GLN A 624 -25.81 19.10 39.79
C GLN A 624 -25.12 20.20 40.62
N SER A 625 -24.13 20.87 40.04
CA SER A 625 -23.29 21.85 40.76
C SER A 625 -24.08 23.08 41.23
N ALA A 626 -25.00 23.56 40.39
CA ALA A 626 -25.75 24.80 40.56
C ALA A 626 -27.24 24.66 40.15
N PHE A 627 -28.10 25.54 40.65
CA PHE A 627 -29.46 25.66 40.12
C PHE A 627 -29.43 26.38 38.77
N ILE A 628 -30.05 25.79 37.75
CA ILE A 628 -30.23 26.40 36.43
C ILE A 628 -31.71 26.72 36.29
N ASN A 629 -32.04 28.01 36.19
CA ASN A 629 -33.43 28.50 36.17
C ASN A 629 -34.25 28.01 37.39
N GLY A 630 -33.67 28.04 38.59
CA GLY A 630 -34.32 27.60 39.82
C GLY A 630 -34.48 26.08 39.97
N GLU A 631 -33.85 25.28 39.10
CA GLU A 631 -33.87 23.81 39.18
C GLU A 631 -32.46 23.20 39.18
N ALA A 632 -32.21 22.20 40.02
CA ALA A 632 -31.00 21.38 39.97
C ALA A 632 -31.36 19.89 39.88
N ARG A 633 -30.68 19.12 39.04
CA ARG A 633 -30.92 17.69 38.85
C ARG A 633 -30.08 16.85 39.81
N ILE A 634 -30.70 15.83 40.39
CA ILE A 634 -30.02 14.78 41.16
C ILE A 634 -30.36 13.43 40.54
N ALA A 635 -29.35 12.63 40.21
CA ALA A 635 -29.58 11.33 39.58
C ALA A 635 -28.54 10.28 39.97
N SER A 636 -28.94 9.02 40.07
CA SER A 636 -28.00 7.89 40.20
C SER A 636 -27.12 7.79 38.94
N PRO A 637 -25.91 7.19 39.01
CA PRO A 637 -25.04 6.98 37.85
C PRO A 637 -25.73 6.30 36.66
N THR A 638 -26.64 5.38 36.95
CA THR A 638 -27.41 4.61 35.96
C THR A 638 -28.68 5.32 35.49
N ASN A 639 -28.96 6.55 35.96
CA ASN A 639 -30.23 7.27 35.79
C ASN A 639 -31.49 6.48 36.21
N LYS A 640 -31.34 5.36 36.93
CA LYS A 640 -32.46 4.60 37.52
C LYS A 640 -33.22 5.40 38.55
N ILE A 641 -32.59 6.42 39.14
CA ILE A 641 -33.21 7.45 39.96
C ILE A 641 -32.85 8.80 39.34
N SER A 642 -33.86 9.66 39.16
CA SER A 642 -33.66 11.04 38.76
C SER A 642 -34.77 11.88 39.39
N LEU A 643 -34.39 12.92 40.10
CA LEU A 643 -35.27 13.90 40.72
C LEU A 643 -34.71 15.30 40.51
N LYS A 644 -35.53 16.30 40.84
CA LYS A 644 -35.19 17.72 40.72
C LYS A 644 -35.23 18.36 42.08
N ALA A 645 -34.26 19.20 42.40
CA ALA A 645 -34.33 20.19 43.44
C ALA A 645 -34.88 21.49 42.83
N PHE A 646 -35.83 22.13 43.48
CA PHE A 646 -36.37 23.43 43.11
C PHE A 646 -35.97 24.45 44.17
N GLU A 647 -35.47 25.61 43.74
CA GLU A 647 -35.09 26.71 44.60
C GLU A 647 -36.32 27.28 45.36
N ALA A 648 -36.14 27.63 46.63
CA ALA A 648 -37.16 28.23 47.49
C ALA A 648 -36.53 29.34 48.36
N ASP A 649 -37.35 30.23 48.91
CA ASP A 649 -36.88 31.45 49.60
C ASP A 649 -35.86 31.19 50.74
N CYS A 650 -35.97 30.05 51.43
CA CYS A 650 -35.10 29.67 52.55
C CYS A 650 -34.35 28.35 52.33
N GLY A 651 -34.25 27.87 51.08
CA GLY A 651 -33.58 26.60 50.79
C GLY A 651 -34.02 25.99 49.47
N PHE A 652 -34.31 24.69 49.46
CA PHE A 652 -34.76 24.02 48.24
C PHE A 652 -35.68 22.84 48.53
N ARG A 653 -36.54 22.52 47.57
CA ARG A 653 -37.44 21.36 47.60
C ARG A 653 -36.94 20.26 46.67
N LEU A 654 -36.63 19.10 47.22
CA LEU A 654 -36.43 17.88 46.43
C LEU A 654 -37.78 17.37 45.94
N VAL A 655 -37.90 17.05 44.67
CA VAL A 655 -39.14 16.59 44.02
C VAL A 655 -38.84 15.42 43.11
N LEU A 656 -39.40 14.27 43.45
CA LEU A 656 -39.44 13.08 42.62
C LEU A 656 -40.85 12.97 42.02
N ARG A 657 -40.94 13.07 40.69
CA ARG A 657 -42.17 12.78 39.95
C ARG A 657 -42.11 11.35 39.42
N LEU A 658 -43.12 10.56 39.75
CA LEU A 658 -43.29 9.19 39.31
C LEU A 658 -44.50 9.12 38.41
N SER A 659 -44.32 8.59 37.21
CA SER A 659 -45.39 8.41 36.23
C SER A 659 -45.27 7.01 35.63
N PRO A 660 -46.34 6.21 35.61
CA PRO A 660 -46.32 4.88 35.00
C PRO A 660 -45.99 4.95 33.50
N ALA A 661 -46.32 6.07 32.84
CA ALA A 661 -46.00 6.32 31.44
C ALA A 661 -44.51 6.61 31.20
N GLN A 662 -43.81 7.23 32.16
CA GLN A 662 -42.37 7.53 32.03
C GLN A 662 -41.49 6.34 32.42
N SER A 663 -41.84 5.63 33.50
CA SER A 663 -41.08 4.46 33.95
C SER A 663 -41.94 3.53 34.81
N ARG A 664 -42.64 2.59 34.17
CA ARG A 664 -43.49 1.60 34.84
C ARG A 664 -42.75 0.84 35.95
N ARG A 665 -41.49 0.47 35.73
CA ARG A 665 -40.67 -0.25 36.72
C ARG A 665 -40.42 0.58 37.97
N ARG A 666 -39.90 1.81 37.82
CA ARG A 666 -39.60 2.69 38.96
C ARG A 666 -40.88 3.03 39.73
N TYR A 667 -41.95 3.32 38.99
CA TYR A 667 -43.27 3.55 39.56
C TYR A 667 -43.68 2.37 40.44
N ASN A 668 -43.69 1.15 39.89
CA ASN A 668 -44.07 -0.05 40.64
C ASN A 668 -43.18 -0.28 41.87
N GLN A 669 -41.86 -0.14 41.75
CA GLN A 669 -40.93 -0.33 42.87
C GLN A 669 -41.21 0.65 44.02
N VAL A 670 -41.46 1.92 43.74
CA VAL A 670 -41.75 2.89 44.81
C VAL A 670 -43.16 2.69 45.37
N ILE A 671 -44.16 2.45 44.52
CA ILE A 671 -45.56 2.30 44.92
C ILE A 671 -45.79 1.02 45.74
N GLN A 672 -45.10 -0.07 45.44
CA GLN A 672 -45.15 -1.31 46.24
C GLN A 672 -44.67 -1.11 47.68
N HIS A 673 -43.84 -0.09 47.93
CA HIS A 673 -43.30 0.22 49.25
C HIS A 673 -43.84 1.53 49.83
N VAL A 674 -44.94 2.09 49.27
CA VAL A 674 -45.45 3.41 49.65
C VAL A 674 -45.74 3.55 51.14
N GLU A 675 -46.42 2.57 51.74
CA GLU A 675 -46.80 2.62 53.15
C GLU A 675 -45.58 2.50 54.07
N ALA A 676 -44.61 1.65 53.72
CA ALA A 676 -43.34 1.55 54.47
C ALA A 676 -42.54 2.85 54.39
N ILE A 677 -42.51 3.50 53.22
CA ILE A 677 -41.86 4.81 53.05
C ILE A 677 -42.61 5.87 53.85
N LYS A 678 -43.95 5.93 53.82
CA LYS A 678 -44.71 6.90 54.64
C LYS A 678 -44.46 6.72 56.14
N GLN A 679 -44.31 5.47 56.60
CA GLN A 679 -44.06 5.17 58.00
C GLN A 679 -42.62 5.53 58.44
N GLU A 680 -41.61 5.13 57.65
CA GLU A 680 -40.19 5.41 57.93
C GLU A 680 -39.88 6.91 57.84
N MET A 681 -40.66 7.62 57.05
CA MET A 681 -40.32 8.89 56.46
C MET A 681 -41.59 9.76 56.34
N PRO A 682 -42.21 10.13 57.48
CA PRO A 682 -43.51 10.81 57.54
C PRO A 682 -43.46 12.28 57.10
N TRP A 683 -42.28 12.86 57.01
CA TRP A 683 -42.03 14.24 56.60
C TRP A 683 -42.05 14.49 55.08
N LEU A 684 -42.46 13.50 54.29
CA LEU A 684 -42.53 13.58 52.84
C LEU A 684 -43.91 14.07 52.46
N LEU A 685 -43.93 15.03 51.55
CA LEU A 685 -45.16 15.50 50.97
C LEU A 685 -45.48 14.64 49.75
N TRP A 686 -46.59 13.90 49.85
CA TRP A 686 -47.14 13.08 48.78
C TRP A 686 -48.29 13.83 48.12
N GLN A 687 -48.27 13.92 46.80
CA GLN A 687 -49.32 14.55 46.00
C GLN A 687 -49.67 13.63 44.84
N ASP A 688 -50.94 13.21 44.79
CA ASP A 688 -51.48 12.50 43.64
C ASP A 688 -51.79 13.49 42.52
N GLY A 689 -51.17 13.25 41.36
CA GLY A 689 -51.38 14.00 40.13
C GLY A 689 -52.46 13.38 39.24
N SER A 690 -52.79 14.06 38.16
CA SER A 690 -53.64 13.50 37.12
C SER A 690 -52.97 12.29 36.46
N TYR A 691 -53.77 11.34 35.96
CA TYR A 691 -53.30 10.14 35.25
C TYR A 691 -52.42 9.18 36.06
N GLY A 692 -52.58 9.16 37.39
CA GLY A 692 -51.83 8.26 38.26
C GLY A 692 -50.36 8.66 38.43
N GLU A 693 -50.02 9.93 38.19
CA GLU A 693 -48.72 10.46 38.59
C GLU A 693 -48.67 10.65 40.11
N VAL A 694 -47.52 10.36 40.72
CA VAL A 694 -47.28 10.60 42.15
C VAL A 694 -46.08 11.50 42.29
N THR A 695 -46.26 12.62 42.96
CA THR A 695 -45.18 13.56 43.29
C THR A 695 -44.82 13.39 44.76
N ILE A 696 -43.54 13.11 45.01
CA ILE A 696 -42.96 12.97 46.34
C ILE A 696 -42.00 14.12 46.53
N SER A 697 -42.15 14.90 47.59
CA SER A 697 -41.27 16.04 47.84
C SER A 697 -40.81 16.21 49.28
N CYS A 698 -39.60 16.75 49.44
CA CYS A 698 -38.93 16.98 50.72
C CYS A 698 -38.33 18.38 50.74
N ASP A 699 -38.70 19.19 51.72
CA ASP A 699 -38.19 20.55 51.91
C ASP A 699 -36.89 20.54 52.72
N ILE A 700 -35.86 21.22 52.21
CA ILE A 700 -34.53 21.35 52.79
C ILE A 700 -34.24 22.84 53.02
N ASN A 701 -34.77 23.35 54.13
CA ASN A 701 -34.67 24.78 54.49
C ASN A 701 -33.63 25.06 55.60
N GLU A 702 -33.14 24.01 56.27
CA GLU A 702 -32.20 24.14 57.38
C GLU A 702 -31.15 23.04 57.32
N VAL A 703 -29.98 23.23 57.92
CA VAL A 703 -28.86 22.26 57.89
C VAL A 703 -29.30 20.88 58.38
N HIS A 704 -30.14 20.81 59.43
CA HIS A 704 -30.63 19.54 59.96
C HIS A 704 -31.61 18.81 59.01
N HIS A 705 -32.20 19.52 58.04
CA HIS A 705 -33.04 18.91 56.99
C HIS A 705 -32.22 18.15 55.94
N ILE A 706 -30.92 18.45 55.77
CA ILE A 706 -30.03 17.75 54.83
C ILE A 706 -30.05 16.24 55.05
N GLU A 707 -30.09 15.81 56.31
CA GLU A 707 -30.14 14.39 56.66
C GLU A 707 -31.43 13.72 56.18
N ARG A 708 -32.57 14.44 56.19
CA ARG A 708 -33.84 13.96 55.62
C ARG A 708 -33.71 13.73 54.13
N GLY A 709 -33.11 14.68 53.42
CA GLY A 709 -32.80 14.54 52.00
C GLY A 709 -31.87 13.36 51.73
N ARG A 710 -30.83 13.18 52.55
CA ARG A 710 -29.89 12.04 52.43
C ARG A 710 -30.59 10.71 52.62
N LEU A 711 -31.41 10.55 53.65
CA LEU A 711 -32.20 9.34 53.91
C LEU A 711 -33.17 9.05 52.77
N PHE A 712 -33.87 10.09 52.27
CA PHE A 712 -34.76 9.95 51.12
C PHE A 712 -34.03 9.40 49.89
N LEU A 713 -32.86 9.96 49.55
CA LEU A 713 -32.05 9.47 48.43
C LEU A 713 -31.49 8.05 48.66
N ALA A 714 -31.08 7.73 49.90
CA ALA A 714 -30.57 6.42 50.27
C ALA A 714 -31.63 5.33 50.05
N ARG A 715 -32.87 5.59 50.50
CA ARG A 715 -33.97 4.65 50.35
C ARG A 715 -34.35 4.43 48.90
N LEU A 716 -34.43 5.50 48.12
CA LEU A 716 -34.64 5.38 46.67
C LEU A 716 -33.54 4.54 46.02
N HIS A 717 -32.28 4.75 46.40
CA HIS A 717 -31.15 3.97 45.90
C HIS A 717 -31.28 2.48 46.22
N GLU A 718 -31.65 2.14 47.45
CA GLU A 718 -31.90 0.76 47.85
C GLU A 718 -33.00 0.12 47.01
N LEU A 719 -34.17 0.77 46.92
CA LEU A 719 -35.34 0.22 46.22
C LEU A 719 -35.13 0.08 44.71
N CYS A 720 -34.48 1.05 44.07
CA CYS A 720 -34.39 1.11 42.61
C CYS A 720 -33.08 0.59 42.01
N VAL A 721 -32.02 0.43 42.81
CA VAL A 721 -30.71 0.00 42.31
C VAL A 721 -30.30 -1.38 42.82
N LYS A 722 -30.56 -1.71 44.09
CA LYS A 722 -30.13 -3.00 44.67
C LYS A 722 -31.07 -4.17 44.36
N SER A 723 -32.33 -3.92 44.04
CA SER A 723 -33.33 -4.94 43.71
C SER A 723 -33.12 -5.63 42.34
N ASP A 724 -32.02 -5.32 41.66
CA ASP A 724 -31.64 -5.88 40.35
C ASP A 724 -30.61 -7.02 40.44
N GLY A 725 -30.14 -7.35 41.64
CA GLY A 725 -29.19 -8.42 41.93
C GLY A 725 -29.84 -9.75 42.25
#